data_AF-A0A9W9FZA0-F1
#
_entry.id   AF-A0A9W9FZA0-F1
#
_cell.length_a   1.000
_cell.length_b   1.000
_cell.length_c   1.000
_cell.angle_alpha   90.00
_cell.angle_beta   90.00
_cell.angle_gamma   90.00
#
_symmetry.space_group_name_H-M   'P 1'
#
loop_
_entity.id
_entity.type
_entity.pdbx_description
1 polymer ?
#
loop_
_entity_poly.entity_id
_entity_poly.type
_entity_poly.pdbx_seq_one_letter_code
_entity_poly.pdbx_strand_id
1 'polypeptide(L)'
;MAELRHRSGKTAPRLVEDIFLYDSANPPYTGRNLLSQVPPVYEENYNGPAEYISGDACQHNYVTKPDQTLVSQSDEPGRAGTSKVSAVCSKCRYHLQVVVNTSNTVGPSANRVAWHIHHLIYQSGRDRNSWELPETMETGQTAETFHYRCSHERCPVTVSLRIMSPIINPELASLLTDADVIQSRAQEAIASQPERLEGVAIPLPITVLDNLRLYLTNALHHPELRKSITQGNKRFMVSFGVRGEPCRELLEFMGFSFQEDGAWKPPQPDPKASVPYQDTTCIFLDDVIHELVCLINQRPASERRGTQPPPLPSSARDDIYFALDASDYPKSKRVQEFEMAPAPFYEDLGAVEDMSASMIIDSYHRQVAEDPDRAPFYLRCLKGISLIRGGEDFEIIDNAVTQAYSEGRYSADDVQEAYRYFGLNYNNPELTEDTIIGTFYAFLSSTNQETETRRQLWIIGQDFRSERIRAASEDRVATVEQARVYLGVDESTPDDFIITMYTAKVNDNLSSKYLADKAVQLIAEARKSNGLTHFIKTGETITGEMDVGDAYRMLQIPDRTADEEAVMAAYTICLDENPSHAEIYNRALLILAKEMNSAMLLSMAGSGESERNLSEWPVGLQNIGNTCYLNSLLQFYFSVKPYRDLVLHVEKHQMDMSNITSIVEKKVGSRKVTGKEIERSLRFLQELGVLFRDMITSPNSSVTPSKELARLTLISPNNEAAIRRRSTINASKTHGLGDINGAPVLGPLGPPQPVAEESTEQTPANQATKTVGVSDAGSDATTVTNNNIMDTPVPTMTSAPIAAEGASEPTDSISPTQPDPPNRPPPVPPRPNPEPDRKEQLIEEVEIGAQQDVTEVINNVLFQSQCAIQPRGVDSDGEQLDQVKDLFYGQTRSYISTSKGTRSKEERWCDIKVAVADGGRDIYDALDGAFDVQKISVENTEAEQYGAITRPPPILQVQVQRVQFDPGKQSSYKSTNHLQLFETIYLDRYMDNPNPAFMQKRRQCWDWKHNLASLEARRAELLGAQEKEKRGYPTSKLFSEAKEQLVELKATYTDEPSDINLEISSDLIEELQELSDSTTQELQLIETEIQTTKTNISQQFADSQKLPYKLYAAFIHRGSVSFGHYWIYIYDFRKNIWRKYNDEYVTEVQNLDEIFNDPNDTTPPTPYFLVYLHQAKIDLLADPVSRDIASAQAETDAPTAMEGVLSPNPLEYAHTDYAADQPAPLAPAVKEESQDILMD
;
A
#
# COMPACT_ATOMS: atom_id res chain seq x y z
N MET A 1 -27.07 -5.56 -9.71
CA MET A 1 -26.53 -4.21 -9.49
C MET A 1 -25.92 -4.20 -8.10
N ALA A 2 -24.70 -3.69 -7.94
CA ALA A 2 -24.13 -3.40 -6.63
C ALA A 2 -24.32 -1.90 -6.38
N GLU A 3 -24.93 -1.54 -5.26
CA GLU A 3 -25.05 -0.13 -4.88
C GLU A 3 -23.65 0.42 -4.54
N LEU A 4 -23.32 1.60 -5.07
CA LEU A 4 -22.07 2.26 -4.72
C LEU A 4 -22.12 2.61 -3.23
N ARG A 5 -21.16 2.09 -2.47
CA ARG A 5 -20.97 2.46 -1.05
C ARG A 5 -20.31 3.84 -0.95
N HIS A 6 -21.11 4.87 -1.27
CA HIS A 6 -20.81 6.27 -0.98
C HIS A 6 -20.40 6.44 0.48
N ARG A 7 -19.44 7.33 0.74
CA ARG A 7 -18.82 7.52 2.07
C ARG A 7 -19.01 8.91 2.64
N SER A 8 -20.03 9.64 2.17
CA SER A 8 -20.31 11.01 2.65
C SER A 8 -20.33 11.06 4.18
N GLY A 9 -19.54 11.96 4.77
CA GLY A 9 -19.42 12.11 6.21
C GLY A 9 -20.31 13.22 6.77
N LYS A 10 -20.14 13.50 8.06
CA LYS A 10 -20.81 14.59 8.78
C LYS A 10 -19.88 15.22 9.79
N THR A 11 -19.81 16.54 9.87
CA THR A 11 -19.18 17.20 11.01
C THR A 11 -19.91 16.86 12.32
N ALA A 12 -19.22 16.89 13.46
CA ALA A 12 -19.84 16.60 14.75
C ALA A 12 -21.12 17.44 15.02
N PRO A 13 -21.16 18.77 14.78
CA PRO A 13 -22.40 19.54 14.88
C PRO A 13 -23.53 19.05 13.96
N ARG A 14 -23.23 18.67 12.72
CA ARG A 14 -24.24 18.09 11.79
C ARG A 14 -24.85 16.81 12.36
N LEU A 15 -24.01 15.94 12.93
CA LEU A 15 -24.50 14.71 13.56
C LEU A 15 -25.39 15.02 14.79
N VAL A 16 -25.10 16.07 15.56
CA VAL A 16 -25.95 16.49 16.69
C VAL A 16 -27.33 16.95 16.20
N GLU A 17 -27.41 17.79 15.16
CA GLU A 17 -28.71 18.20 14.62
C GLU A 17 -29.48 17.02 14.00
N ASP A 18 -28.81 16.15 13.23
CA ASP A 18 -29.45 14.97 12.63
C ASP A 18 -29.97 13.97 13.69
N ILE A 19 -29.29 13.81 14.83
CA ILE A 19 -29.78 13.03 15.97
C ILE A 19 -31.10 13.59 16.52
N PHE A 20 -31.26 14.91 16.52
CA PHE A 20 -32.48 15.57 17.00
C PHE A 20 -33.61 15.60 15.96
N LEU A 21 -33.31 15.32 14.69
CA LEU A 21 -34.27 15.30 13.58
C LEU A 21 -34.70 13.89 13.14
N TYR A 22 -33.94 12.84 13.50
CA TYR A 22 -34.23 11.47 13.10
C TYR A 22 -35.25 10.77 14.01
N ASP A 23 -36.47 10.55 13.47
CA ASP A 23 -37.52 9.74 14.10
C ASP A 23 -37.71 8.41 13.35
N SER A 24 -37.28 7.31 13.97
CA SER A 24 -37.42 5.96 13.42
C SER A 24 -38.87 5.43 13.39
N ALA A 25 -39.79 6.03 14.16
CA ALA A 25 -41.21 5.63 14.15
C ALA A 25 -41.91 6.16 12.89
N ASN A 26 -41.60 7.41 12.53
CA ASN A 26 -42.21 8.17 11.44
C ASN A 26 -41.16 8.48 10.35
N PRO A 27 -40.61 7.46 9.65
CA PRO A 27 -39.66 7.69 8.58
C PRO A 27 -40.29 8.55 7.46
N PRO A 28 -39.48 9.30 6.70
CA PRO A 28 -39.97 10.02 5.52
C PRO A 28 -40.59 9.05 4.50
N TYR A 29 -41.47 9.55 3.62
CA TYR A 29 -42.10 8.76 2.55
C TYR A 29 -41.08 8.09 1.62
N THR A 30 -39.90 8.70 1.46
CA THR A 30 -38.74 8.15 0.73
C THR A 30 -38.11 6.91 1.37
N GLY A 31 -38.49 6.58 2.61
CA GLY A 31 -37.87 5.53 3.42
C GLY A 31 -36.45 5.86 3.92
N ARG A 32 -35.90 7.04 3.58
CA ARG A 32 -34.50 7.38 3.86
C ARG A 32 -34.20 7.40 5.36
N ASN A 33 -33.09 6.75 5.73
CA ASN A 33 -32.52 6.85 7.07
C ASN A 33 -31.56 8.06 7.15
N LEU A 34 -31.94 9.10 7.90
CA LEU A 34 -31.12 10.32 8.03
C LEU A 34 -29.72 10.05 8.60
N LEU A 35 -29.56 9.02 9.44
CA LEU A 35 -28.33 8.74 10.19
C LEU A 35 -27.33 7.84 9.45
N SER A 36 -27.81 6.83 8.71
CA SER A 36 -26.97 5.88 7.96
C SER A 36 -26.89 6.13 6.45
N GLN A 37 -27.83 6.88 5.85
CA GLN A 37 -27.88 7.06 4.39
C GLN A 37 -27.54 8.49 3.95
N VAL A 38 -26.79 8.54 2.84
CA VAL A 38 -26.32 9.74 2.16
C VAL A 38 -27.48 10.67 1.78
N PRO A 39 -27.30 12.01 1.85
CA PRO A 39 -28.27 12.98 1.31
C PRO A 39 -28.63 12.72 -0.16
N PRO A 40 -29.92 12.75 -0.56
CA PRO A 40 -30.30 12.66 -1.96
C PRO A 40 -29.83 13.90 -2.72
N VAL A 41 -29.73 13.82 -4.05
CA VAL A 41 -29.39 14.97 -4.89
C VAL A 41 -30.66 15.79 -5.16
N TYR A 42 -30.68 17.06 -4.75
CA TYR A 42 -31.84 17.94 -4.87
C TYR A 42 -31.80 18.79 -6.15
N GLU A 43 -32.92 18.80 -6.90
CA GLU A 43 -33.11 19.61 -8.10
C GLU A 43 -33.17 21.12 -7.82
N GLU A 44 -32.85 21.94 -8.82
CA GLU A 44 -32.75 23.41 -8.69
C GLU A 44 -34.04 24.13 -8.30
N ASN A 45 -35.19 23.47 -8.45
CA ASN A 45 -36.50 24.05 -8.20
C ASN A 45 -37.26 23.33 -7.08
N TYR A 46 -36.55 22.71 -6.14
CA TYR A 46 -37.13 22.02 -4.97
C TYR A 46 -37.85 23.01 -4.03
N ASN A 47 -39.13 23.26 -4.33
CA ASN A 47 -40.05 24.04 -3.50
C ASN A 47 -40.95 23.13 -2.65
N GLY A 48 -40.54 21.87 -2.44
CA GLY A 48 -41.26 20.91 -1.61
C GLY A 48 -41.04 21.18 -0.11
N PRO A 49 -41.93 20.68 0.77
CA PRO A 49 -41.59 20.52 2.18
C PRO A 49 -40.39 19.57 2.32
N ALA A 50 -39.76 19.53 3.48
CA ALA A 50 -38.57 18.72 3.75
C ALA A 50 -38.82 17.19 3.76
N GLU A 51 -39.11 16.57 2.60
CA GLU A 51 -39.44 15.13 2.45
C GLU A 51 -38.30 14.15 2.83
N TYR A 52 -37.19 14.66 3.34
CA TYR A 52 -36.14 13.90 4.04
C TYR A 52 -36.47 13.63 5.53
N ILE A 53 -37.49 14.28 6.09
CA ILE A 53 -38.04 14.07 7.44
C ILE A 53 -39.59 14.02 7.29
N SER A 54 -40.28 13.12 8.00
CA SER A 54 -41.75 13.11 7.93
C SER A 54 -42.36 14.38 8.55
N GLY A 55 -43.48 14.87 8.01
CA GLY A 55 -44.25 15.94 8.65
C GLY A 55 -44.80 15.55 10.03
N ASP A 56 -44.96 14.25 10.27
CA ASP A 56 -45.34 13.65 11.56
C ASP A 56 -44.14 13.25 12.42
N ALA A 57 -42.90 13.44 11.93
CA ALA A 57 -41.70 13.10 12.69
C ALA A 57 -41.53 13.99 13.92
N CYS A 58 -41.19 13.36 15.03
CA CYS A 58 -40.83 14.07 16.24
C CYS A 58 -39.49 14.80 16.04
N GLN A 59 -39.50 16.12 15.89
CA GLN A 59 -38.32 16.95 16.21
C GLN A 59 -37.96 16.72 17.69
N HIS A 60 -36.97 15.89 17.98
CA HIS A 60 -36.73 15.38 19.31
C HIS A 60 -36.23 16.49 20.25
N ASN A 61 -36.88 16.64 21.41
CA ASN A 61 -36.35 17.43 22.51
C ASN A 61 -35.75 16.48 23.56
N TYR A 62 -34.53 16.01 23.30
CA TYR A 62 -33.81 15.09 24.20
C TYR A 62 -33.39 15.80 25.48
N VAL A 63 -33.83 15.29 26.63
CA VAL A 63 -33.41 15.73 27.96
C VAL A 63 -32.52 14.67 28.61
N THR A 64 -31.46 15.11 29.29
CA THR A 64 -30.42 14.25 29.84
C THR A 64 -30.98 13.39 30.98
N LYS A 65 -30.64 12.09 30.99
CA LYS A 65 -30.82 11.20 32.15
C LYS A 65 -29.53 11.29 32.98
N PRO A 66 -29.51 12.07 34.08
CA PRO A 66 -28.25 12.38 34.79
C PRO A 66 -27.65 11.12 35.40
N ASP A 67 -28.47 10.28 36.04
CA ASP A 67 -28.06 9.04 36.69
C ASP A 67 -27.54 7.96 35.71
N GLN A 68 -27.63 8.18 34.40
CA GLN A 68 -27.08 7.30 33.37
C GLN A 68 -25.96 7.95 32.54
N THR A 69 -25.69 9.24 32.72
CA THR A 69 -24.78 10.01 31.85
C THR A 69 -23.38 10.13 32.44
N LEU A 70 -22.37 9.84 31.60
CA LEU A 70 -20.96 10.01 31.91
C LEU A 70 -20.35 11.00 30.91
N VAL A 71 -20.16 12.25 31.31
CA VAL A 71 -19.36 13.21 30.55
C VAL A 71 -17.98 13.29 31.19
N SER A 72 -16.94 12.85 30.47
CA SER A 72 -15.57 12.83 30.99
C SER A 72 -14.99 14.25 31.01
N GLN A 73 -14.88 14.85 32.20
CA GLN A 73 -14.26 16.18 32.38
C GLN A 73 -12.76 16.15 32.04
N SER A 74 -12.41 16.51 30.81
CA SER A 74 -11.04 16.61 30.33
C SER A 74 -10.43 18.00 30.59
N ASP A 75 -10.33 18.39 31.86
CA ASP A 75 -9.53 19.57 32.29
C ASP A 75 -8.02 19.38 31.94
N GLU A 76 -7.59 18.13 31.67
CA GLU A 76 -6.32 17.80 31.00
C GLU A 76 -6.59 17.13 29.63
N PRO A 77 -6.28 17.78 28.50
CA PRO A 77 -6.42 17.16 27.18
C PRO A 77 -5.32 16.11 26.96
N GLY A 78 -5.71 14.86 26.63
CA GLY A 78 -4.78 13.77 26.29
C GLY A 78 -4.97 12.44 27.03
N ARG A 79 -5.96 12.32 27.93
CA ARG A 79 -6.35 11.01 28.50
C ARG A 79 -7.36 10.30 27.59
N ALA A 80 -7.11 9.03 27.30
CA ALA A 80 -8.11 8.13 26.77
C ALA A 80 -9.30 8.03 27.72
N GLY A 81 -10.51 8.07 27.17
CA GLY A 81 -11.75 8.03 27.93
C GLY A 81 -12.94 7.61 27.07
N THR A 82 -14.03 7.28 27.77
CA THR A 82 -15.33 6.98 27.18
C THR A 82 -16.36 7.93 27.76
N SER A 83 -16.91 8.83 26.95
CA SER A 83 -18.09 9.62 27.31
C SER A 83 -19.35 8.87 26.86
N LYS A 84 -20.37 8.79 27.72
CA LYS A 84 -21.67 8.17 27.46
C LYS A 84 -22.79 9.13 27.83
N VAL A 85 -23.35 9.86 26.88
CA VAL A 85 -24.57 10.65 27.10
C VAL A 85 -25.78 9.74 26.96
N SER A 86 -26.70 9.78 27.92
CA SER A 86 -27.96 9.02 27.88
C SER A 86 -29.12 9.97 28.09
N ALA A 87 -30.13 9.94 27.22
CA ALA A 87 -31.21 10.92 27.18
C ALA A 87 -32.55 10.30 26.78
N VAL A 88 -33.64 11.04 26.94
CA VAL A 88 -34.99 10.67 26.48
C VAL A 88 -35.71 11.87 25.86
N CYS A 89 -36.51 11.65 24.83
CA CYS A 89 -37.24 12.72 24.17
C CYS A 89 -38.49 13.13 24.94
N SER A 90 -38.57 14.39 25.37
CA SER A 90 -39.74 14.89 26.13
C SER A 90 -41.05 15.01 25.33
N LYS A 91 -41.02 14.68 24.02
CA LYS A 91 -42.18 14.60 23.13
C LYS A 91 -42.59 13.14 22.86
N CYS A 92 -41.81 12.39 22.08
CA CYS A 92 -42.17 11.03 21.66
C CYS A 92 -41.70 9.90 22.61
N ARG A 93 -40.92 10.23 23.65
CA ARG A 93 -40.35 9.28 24.64
C ARG A 93 -39.33 8.26 24.10
N TYR A 94 -38.85 8.43 22.87
CA TYR A 94 -37.69 7.68 22.39
C TYR A 94 -36.46 7.96 23.28
N HIS A 95 -35.70 6.91 23.56
CA HIS A 95 -34.45 6.99 24.32
C HIS A 95 -33.25 7.07 23.37
N LEU A 96 -32.23 7.82 23.80
CA LEU A 96 -31.00 8.08 23.06
C LEU A 96 -29.81 7.70 23.95
N GLN A 97 -28.81 7.08 23.36
CA GLN A 97 -27.49 6.88 23.95
C GLN A 97 -26.41 7.20 22.92
N VAL A 98 -25.47 8.07 23.29
CA VAL A 98 -24.29 8.44 22.49
C VAL A 98 -23.06 8.04 23.29
N VAL A 99 -22.22 7.17 22.73
CA VAL A 99 -20.94 6.73 23.30
C VAL A 99 -19.81 7.22 22.40
N VAL A 100 -18.86 7.96 22.97
CA VAL A 100 -17.68 8.48 22.26
C VAL A 100 -16.44 7.90 22.93
N ASN A 101 -15.55 7.28 22.16
CA ASN A 101 -14.34 6.63 22.65
C ASN A 101 -13.07 7.28 22.06
N THR A 102 -12.14 7.67 22.92
CA THR A 102 -10.78 8.12 22.56
C THR A 102 -9.75 7.05 22.94
N SER A 103 -9.09 6.44 21.94
CA SER A 103 -8.08 5.38 22.16
C SER A 103 -6.66 5.95 22.20
N ASN A 104 -5.96 5.83 23.34
CA ASN A 104 -4.54 6.17 23.44
C ASN A 104 -3.66 5.05 22.88
N THR A 105 -3.53 5.01 21.56
CA THR A 105 -2.63 4.10 20.83
C THR A 105 -1.55 4.87 20.06
N VAL A 106 -0.65 5.56 20.79
CA VAL A 106 0.74 5.92 20.41
C VAL A 106 1.46 6.51 21.65
N GLY A 107 2.80 6.51 21.64
CA GLY A 107 3.65 6.79 22.81
C GLY A 107 3.80 8.27 23.23
N PRO A 108 4.53 8.53 24.34
CA PRO A 108 4.51 9.82 25.04
C PRO A 108 5.48 10.85 24.45
N SER A 109 5.06 11.55 23.39
CA SER A 109 5.51 12.93 23.07
C SER A 109 4.76 13.52 21.86
N ALA A 110 3.45 13.76 22.01
CA ALA A 110 2.70 14.56 21.04
C ALA A 110 2.71 16.03 21.46
N ASN A 111 3.48 16.87 20.76
CA ASN A 111 3.22 18.32 20.79
C ASN A 111 1.80 18.56 20.25
N ARG A 112 1.06 19.47 20.91
CA ARG A 112 -0.39 19.68 20.71
C ARG A 112 -0.77 19.78 19.23
N VAL A 113 -1.38 18.74 18.69
CA VAL A 113 -2.10 18.81 17.41
C VAL A 113 -3.30 19.73 17.60
N ALA A 114 -3.58 20.60 16.64
CA ALA A 114 -4.66 21.55 16.73
C ALA A 114 -6.03 20.85 16.85
N TRP A 115 -6.94 21.48 17.62
CA TRP A 115 -8.34 21.09 17.72
C TRP A 115 -8.97 21.12 16.32
N HIS A 116 -9.48 19.99 15.84
CA HIS A 116 -10.20 19.87 14.58
C HIS A 116 -11.60 19.32 14.87
N ILE A 117 -12.61 19.87 14.21
CA ILE A 117 -13.96 19.33 14.32
C ILE A 117 -13.99 17.96 13.64
N HIS A 118 -14.48 16.95 14.38
CA HIS A 118 -14.52 15.59 13.85
C HIS A 118 -15.48 15.51 12.66
N HIS A 119 -14.98 14.99 11.54
CA HIS A 119 -15.78 14.64 10.37
C HIS A 119 -15.99 13.13 10.37
N LEU A 120 -17.19 12.71 10.76
CA LEU A 120 -17.60 11.36 11.13
C LEU A 120 -18.25 10.64 9.96
N ILE A 121 -17.68 9.50 9.55
CA ILE A 121 -18.20 8.65 8.47
C ILE A 121 -18.87 7.42 9.07
N TYR A 122 -20.09 7.12 8.62
CA TYR A 122 -20.82 5.91 9.00
C TYR A 122 -20.08 4.64 8.56
N GLN A 123 -19.94 3.67 9.46
CA GLN A 123 -19.20 2.43 9.23
C GLN A 123 -20.14 1.21 9.17
N SER A 124 -21.07 1.10 10.12
CA SER A 124 -21.94 -0.07 10.31
C SER A 124 -23.05 0.20 11.33
N GLY A 125 -24.11 -0.59 11.29
CA GLY A 125 -25.26 -0.41 12.18
C GLY A 125 -26.39 -1.42 11.94
N ARG A 126 -27.34 -1.42 12.88
CA ARG A 126 -28.64 -2.12 12.77
C ARG A 126 -29.74 -1.07 12.70
N ASP A 127 -30.37 -0.96 11.55
CA ASP A 127 -31.45 -0.01 11.30
C ASP A 127 -32.46 -0.62 10.32
N ARG A 128 -33.67 -0.05 10.21
CA ARG A 128 -34.76 -0.61 9.39
C ARG A 128 -34.43 -0.84 7.90
N ASN A 129 -33.40 -0.18 7.38
CA ASN A 129 -32.95 -0.30 5.99
C ASN A 129 -31.65 -1.14 5.84
N SER A 130 -31.01 -1.52 6.94
CA SER A 130 -29.78 -2.31 6.91
C SER A 130 -30.05 -3.82 6.81
N TRP A 131 -29.01 -4.60 6.48
CA TRP A 131 -29.12 -6.05 6.33
C TRP A 131 -29.36 -6.79 7.67
N GLU A 132 -29.07 -6.12 8.79
CA GLU A 132 -29.36 -6.63 10.15
C GLU A 132 -30.45 -5.76 10.78
N LEU A 133 -31.67 -6.31 10.84
CA LEU A 133 -32.85 -5.63 11.38
C LEU A 133 -32.63 -5.08 12.81
N PRO A 134 -33.38 -4.01 13.20
CA PRO A 134 -33.32 -3.45 14.55
C PRO A 134 -33.50 -4.50 15.64
N GLU A 135 -32.72 -4.35 16.71
CA GLU A 135 -32.68 -5.28 17.82
C GLU A 135 -33.97 -5.14 18.66
N THR A 136 -34.62 -6.26 19.00
CA THR A 136 -35.78 -6.24 19.90
C THR A 136 -35.33 -6.59 21.31
N MET A 137 -35.51 -5.68 22.25
CA MET A 137 -35.17 -5.84 23.67
C MET A 137 -36.14 -6.79 24.39
N GLU A 138 -35.70 -7.38 25.50
CA GLU A 138 -36.58 -8.14 26.42
C GLU A 138 -37.74 -7.29 26.97
N THR A 139 -37.56 -5.97 27.02
CA THR A 139 -38.58 -4.95 27.36
C THR A 139 -39.62 -4.71 26.25
N GLY A 140 -39.48 -5.35 25.08
CA GLY A 140 -40.32 -5.13 23.91
C GLY A 140 -39.97 -3.88 23.09
N GLN A 141 -38.95 -3.11 23.48
CA GLN A 141 -38.47 -1.96 22.71
C GLN A 141 -37.74 -2.40 21.44
N THR A 142 -37.88 -1.63 20.35
CA THR A 142 -36.97 -1.72 19.19
C THR A 142 -35.78 -0.79 19.39
N ALA A 143 -34.58 -1.27 19.08
CA ALA A 143 -33.33 -0.54 19.23
C ALA A 143 -32.53 -0.54 17.91
N GLU A 144 -32.25 0.66 17.41
CA GLU A 144 -31.37 0.90 16.27
C GLU A 144 -29.98 1.32 16.75
N THR A 145 -28.94 0.96 16.00
CA THR A 145 -27.54 1.26 16.32
C THR A 145 -26.77 1.77 15.11
N PHE A 146 -25.93 2.78 15.30
CA PHE A 146 -25.13 3.41 14.25
C PHE A 146 -23.71 3.67 14.75
N HIS A 147 -22.70 3.29 13.98
CA HIS A 147 -21.29 3.42 14.36
C HIS A 147 -20.55 4.30 13.34
N TYR A 148 -19.76 5.25 13.84
CA TYR A 148 -19.01 6.22 13.05
C TYR A 148 -17.54 6.26 13.46
N ARG A 149 -16.67 6.66 12.52
CA ARG A 149 -15.24 6.94 12.76
C ARG A 149 -14.90 8.33 12.22
N CYS A 150 -14.00 9.06 12.88
CA CYS A 150 -13.44 10.28 12.32
C CYS A 150 -12.55 9.99 11.08
N SER A 151 -12.74 10.75 10.01
CA SER A 151 -11.97 10.68 8.74
C SER A 151 -10.60 11.36 8.80
N HIS A 152 -10.24 11.98 9.92
CA HIS A 152 -8.89 12.53 10.10
C HIS A 152 -7.94 11.38 10.44
N GLU A 153 -6.96 11.11 9.57
CA GLU A 153 -6.06 9.93 9.63
C GLU A 153 -5.43 9.64 11.01
N ARG A 154 -5.19 10.69 11.81
CA ARG A 154 -4.53 10.63 13.13
C ARG A 154 -5.52 10.79 14.30
N CYS A 155 -6.82 10.75 14.04
CA CYS A 155 -7.87 10.92 15.04
C CYS A 155 -8.48 9.55 15.41
N PRO A 156 -8.23 9.02 16.62
CA PRO A 156 -8.71 7.70 17.04
C PRO A 156 -10.19 7.68 17.45
N VAL A 157 -10.93 8.77 17.22
CA VAL A 157 -12.31 8.95 17.71
C VAL A 157 -13.29 8.06 16.95
N THR A 158 -14.06 7.31 17.74
CA THR A 158 -15.20 6.52 17.26
C THR A 158 -16.44 6.86 18.08
N VAL A 159 -17.59 6.91 17.41
CA VAL A 159 -18.88 7.26 17.99
C VAL A 159 -19.85 6.12 17.75
N SER A 160 -20.53 5.66 18.80
CA SER A 160 -21.63 4.71 18.73
C SER A 160 -22.90 5.39 19.22
N LEU A 161 -23.95 5.30 18.42
CA LEU A 161 -25.26 5.91 18.64
C LEU A 161 -26.29 4.79 18.74
N ARG A 162 -27.13 4.80 19.78
CA ARG A 162 -28.24 3.85 19.95
C ARG A 162 -29.53 4.61 20.22
N ILE A 163 -30.57 4.32 19.45
CA ILE A 163 -31.89 4.96 19.53
C ILE A 163 -32.92 3.87 19.78
N MET A 164 -33.76 4.04 20.80
CA MET A 164 -34.64 2.99 21.31
C MET A 164 -36.07 3.51 21.47
N SER A 165 -37.06 2.72 21.08
CA SER A 165 -38.48 3.06 21.24
C SER A 165 -38.87 3.21 22.72
N PRO A 166 -40.01 3.85 23.04
CA PRO A 166 -40.47 3.96 24.43
C PRO A 166 -40.74 2.60 25.07
N ILE A 167 -40.39 2.45 26.34
CA ILE A 167 -40.77 1.34 27.23
C ILE A 167 -42.27 1.34 27.47
N ILE A 168 -42.87 2.50 27.76
CA ILE A 168 -44.32 2.59 27.96
C ILE A 168 -45.00 2.63 26.58
N ASN A 169 -45.30 1.45 26.04
CA ASN A 169 -45.96 1.30 24.74
C ASN A 169 -47.35 2.02 24.72
N PRO A 170 -47.97 2.25 23.55
CA PRO A 170 -49.23 3.00 23.45
C PRO A 170 -50.41 2.42 24.26
N GLU A 171 -50.46 1.10 24.44
CA GLU A 171 -51.52 0.42 25.19
C GLU A 171 -51.36 0.64 26.70
N LEU A 172 -50.14 0.41 27.21
CA LEU A 172 -49.74 0.73 28.58
C LEU A 172 -49.90 2.22 28.90
N ALA A 173 -49.60 3.09 27.93
CA ALA A 173 -49.81 4.54 28.04
C ALA A 173 -51.30 4.90 28.07
N SER A 174 -52.16 4.26 27.28
CA SER A 174 -53.61 4.47 27.32
C SER A 174 -54.20 4.13 28.70
N LEU A 175 -53.80 2.99 29.29
CA LEU A 175 -54.20 2.61 30.66
C LEU A 175 -53.85 3.67 31.73
N LEU A 176 -52.88 4.54 31.46
CA LEU A 176 -52.41 5.61 32.35
C LEU A 176 -52.87 7.02 31.94
N THR A 177 -53.39 7.22 30.72
CA THR A 177 -53.63 8.56 30.16
C THR A 177 -55.02 8.82 29.59
N ASP A 178 -55.79 7.76 29.31
CA ASP A 178 -57.18 7.83 28.82
C ASP A 178 -58.15 8.17 29.97
N ALA A 179 -58.88 9.27 29.81
CA ALA A 179 -59.77 9.78 30.86
C ALA A 179 -61.02 8.92 31.08
N ASP A 180 -61.57 8.29 30.03
CA ASP A 180 -62.78 7.46 30.13
C ASP A 180 -62.45 6.08 30.71
N VAL A 181 -61.29 5.50 30.33
CA VAL A 181 -60.76 4.27 30.94
C VAL A 181 -60.47 4.49 32.43
N ILE A 182 -59.79 5.58 32.79
CA ILE A 182 -59.52 5.93 34.19
C ILE A 182 -60.82 6.21 34.95
N GLN A 183 -61.77 6.94 34.37
CA GLN A 183 -63.05 7.24 35.00
C GLN A 183 -63.86 5.95 35.26
N SER A 184 -63.94 5.05 34.28
CA SER A 184 -64.62 3.76 34.41
C SER A 184 -63.99 2.90 35.50
N ARG A 185 -62.65 2.74 35.47
CA ARG A 185 -61.86 1.98 36.46
C ARG A 185 -61.99 2.56 37.88
N ALA A 186 -62.05 3.88 38.02
CA ALA A 186 -62.25 4.55 39.30
C ALA A 186 -63.70 4.42 39.80
N GLN A 187 -64.70 4.48 38.92
CA GLN A 187 -66.10 4.26 39.27
C GLN A 187 -66.37 2.81 39.70
N GLU A 188 -65.77 1.82 39.03
CA GLU A 188 -65.80 0.41 39.46
C GLU A 188 -65.15 0.25 40.85
N ALA A 189 -63.98 0.85 41.06
CA ALA A 189 -63.32 0.84 42.37
C ALA A 189 -64.22 1.41 43.47
N ILE A 190 -64.84 2.58 43.25
CA ILE A 190 -65.77 3.22 44.17
C ILE A 190 -67.01 2.33 44.41
N ALA A 191 -67.59 1.74 43.37
CA ALA A 191 -68.73 0.83 43.47
C ALA A 191 -68.42 -0.46 44.25
N SER A 192 -67.17 -0.93 44.22
CA SER A 192 -66.72 -2.12 44.96
C SER A 192 -66.57 -1.89 46.47
N GLN A 193 -66.24 -0.66 46.91
CA GLN A 193 -66.03 -0.31 48.32
C GLN A 193 -66.58 1.10 48.66
N PRO A 194 -67.91 1.33 48.52
CA PRO A 194 -68.48 2.68 48.57
C PRO A 194 -68.26 3.38 49.91
N GLU A 195 -68.49 2.71 51.04
CA GLU A 195 -68.23 3.25 52.40
C GLU A 195 -66.76 3.61 52.63
N ARG A 196 -65.83 2.96 51.90
CA ARG A 196 -64.39 3.21 52.03
C ARG A 196 -63.92 4.35 51.13
N LEU A 197 -64.48 4.48 49.93
CA LEU A 197 -64.08 5.45 48.92
C LEU A 197 -65.01 6.67 48.86
N GLU A 198 -65.98 6.78 49.77
CA GLU A 198 -66.77 7.99 49.99
C GLU A 198 -65.86 9.24 50.11
N GLY A 199 -66.22 10.29 49.36
CA GLY A 199 -65.47 11.54 49.28
C GLY A 199 -64.15 11.49 48.50
N VAL A 200 -63.73 10.34 47.96
CA VAL A 200 -62.55 10.25 47.08
C VAL A 200 -62.93 10.71 45.67
N ALA A 201 -62.30 11.79 45.20
CA ALA A 201 -62.48 12.25 43.83
C ALA A 201 -61.88 11.25 42.82
N ILE A 202 -62.53 11.15 41.65
CA ILE A 202 -62.00 10.41 40.49
C ILE A 202 -60.66 11.05 40.10
N PRO A 203 -59.56 10.28 40.00
CA PRO A 203 -58.25 10.84 39.71
C PRO A 203 -58.17 11.33 38.26
N LEU A 204 -57.51 12.47 38.06
CA LEU A 204 -57.15 12.93 36.71
C LEU A 204 -55.98 12.08 36.17
N PRO A 205 -55.80 11.98 34.85
CA PRO A 205 -54.67 11.26 34.23
C PRO A 205 -53.30 11.69 34.79
N ILE A 206 -53.06 13.00 34.97
CA ILE A 206 -51.85 13.51 35.64
C ILE A 206 -51.60 12.90 37.03
N THR A 207 -52.66 12.62 37.79
CA THR A 207 -52.59 12.04 39.14
C THR A 207 -52.30 10.54 39.11
N VAL A 208 -52.78 9.83 38.09
CA VAL A 208 -52.48 8.39 37.88
C VAL A 208 -51.00 8.21 37.52
N LEU A 209 -50.50 9.04 36.58
CA LEU A 209 -49.09 9.06 36.20
C LEU A 209 -48.17 9.41 37.38
N ASP A 210 -48.45 10.48 38.12
CA ASP A 210 -47.60 10.91 39.24
C ASP A 210 -47.64 9.92 40.42
N ASN A 211 -48.78 9.27 40.67
CA ASN A 211 -48.85 8.15 41.63
C ASN A 211 -47.91 7.01 41.22
N LEU A 212 -47.92 6.57 39.95
CA LEU A 212 -47.02 5.50 39.48
C LEU A 212 -45.55 5.93 39.59
N ARG A 213 -45.23 7.14 39.11
CA ARG A 213 -43.90 7.73 39.19
C ARG A 213 -43.41 7.76 40.63
N LEU A 214 -44.21 8.23 41.59
CA LEU A 214 -43.83 8.27 43.00
C LEU A 214 -43.56 6.88 43.58
N TYR A 215 -44.29 5.82 43.19
CA TYR A 215 -43.96 4.47 43.64
C TYR A 215 -42.61 3.99 43.08
N LEU A 216 -42.30 4.30 41.82
CA LEU A 216 -41.03 3.91 41.17
C LEU A 216 -39.83 4.75 41.65
N THR A 217 -39.96 6.08 41.74
CA THR A 217 -38.93 6.97 42.31
C THR A 217 -38.59 6.58 43.76
N ASN A 218 -39.61 6.22 44.57
CA ASN A 218 -39.37 5.70 45.91
C ASN A 218 -38.72 4.30 45.88
N ALA A 219 -39.06 3.44 44.92
CA ALA A 219 -38.41 2.14 44.77
C ALA A 219 -36.93 2.26 44.39
N LEU A 220 -36.58 3.17 43.48
CA LEU A 220 -35.22 3.39 43.02
C LEU A 220 -34.36 4.05 44.10
N HIS A 221 -34.62 5.32 44.45
CA HIS A 221 -33.72 6.15 45.26
C HIS A 221 -33.96 6.08 46.78
N HIS A 222 -35.08 5.51 47.25
CA HIS A 222 -35.47 5.49 48.67
C HIS A 222 -35.69 4.06 49.23
N PRO A 223 -34.62 3.29 49.50
CA PRO A 223 -34.72 1.93 50.04
C PRO A 223 -35.62 1.80 51.30
N GLU A 224 -35.66 2.83 52.14
CA GLU A 224 -36.49 2.94 53.34
C GLU A 224 -38.00 3.13 53.06
N LEU A 225 -38.36 3.49 51.83
CA LEU A 225 -39.75 3.70 51.36
C LEU A 225 -40.29 2.54 50.50
N ARG A 226 -39.51 1.47 50.27
CA ARG A 226 -39.87 0.23 49.52
C ARG A 226 -40.94 -0.65 50.22
N LYS A 227 -42.02 -0.04 50.73
CA LYS A 227 -43.09 -0.70 51.48
C LYS A 227 -44.15 -1.28 50.56
N SER A 228 -44.72 -2.42 50.93
CA SER A 228 -45.79 -3.06 50.16
C SER A 228 -47.06 -2.21 50.16
N ILE A 229 -47.63 -2.00 48.97
CA ILE A 229 -48.85 -1.25 48.74
C ILE A 229 -50.03 -2.16 49.08
N THR A 230 -50.48 -2.09 50.33
CA THR A 230 -51.63 -2.88 50.81
C THR A 230 -52.87 -2.63 49.97
N GLN A 231 -53.72 -3.66 49.81
CA GLN A 231 -55.05 -3.58 49.18
C GLN A 231 -55.91 -2.39 49.71
N GLY A 232 -55.65 -1.91 50.93
CA GLY A 232 -56.38 -0.81 51.55
C GLY A 232 -56.00 0.62 51.12
N ASN A 233 -55.02 0.80 50.23
CA ASN A 233 -54.58 2.12 49.77
C ASN A 233 -55.61 2.75 48.82
N LYS A 234 -56.37 3.74 49.33
CA LYS A 234 -57.41 4.44 48.55
C LYS A 234 -56.87 5.04 47.24
N ARG A 235 -55.68 5.65 47.23
CA ARG A 235 -55.09 6.30 46.04
C ARG A 235 -54.73 5.27 44.97
N PHE A 236 -54.06 4.19 45.36
CA PHE A 236 -53.70 3.11 44.45
C PHE A 236 -54.97 2.47 43.84
N MET A 237 -55.99 2.20 44.66
CA MET A 237 -57.22 1.57 44.20
C MET A 237 -58.01 2.41 43.19
N VAL A 238 -58.11 3.74 43.36
CA VAL A 238 -58.79 4.59 42.36
C VAL A 238 -57.91 4.86 41.12
N SER A 239 -56.58 4.80 41.23
CA SER A 239 -55.69 4.95 40.08
C SER A 239 -55.58 3.68 39.21
N PHE A 240 -55.49 2.50 39.81
CA PHE A 240 -55.19 1.23 39.12
C PHE A 240 -56.31 0.18 39.21
N GLY A 241 -57.44 0.51 39.83
CA GLY A 241 -58.63 -0.34 39.90
C GLY A 241 -58.66 -1.28 41.12
N VAL A 242 -59.68 -2.14 41.16
CA VAL A 242 -59.90 -3.08 42.27
C VAL A 242 -58.73 -4.05 42.36
N ARG A 243 -58.05 -4.07 43.51
CA ARG A 243 -56.77 -4.79 43.75
C ARG A 243 -55.61 -4.42 42.80
N GLY A 244 -55.77 -3.47 41.89
CA GLY A 244 -54.84 -3.23 40.79
C GLY A 244 -54.99 -4.19 39.59
N GLU A 245 -55.98 -5.10 39.59
CA GLU A 245 -56.13 -6.13 38.55
C GLU A 245 -56.29 -5.56 37.13
N PRO A 246 -57.06 -4.47 36.89
CA PRO A 246 -57.17 -3.85 35.56
C PRO A 246 -55.89 -3.13 35.07
N CYS A 247 -54.82 -3.12 35.87
CA CYS A 247 -53.48 -2.68 35.48
C CYS A 247 -52.41 -3.74 35.82
N ARG A 248 -52.81 -5.01 35.96
CA ARG A 248 -51.93 -6.10 36.41
C ARG A 248 -50.68 -6.24 35.53
N GLU A 249 -50.88 -6.38 34.22
CA GLU A 249 -49.80 -6.58 33.25
C GLU A 249 -48.82 -5.40 33.27
N LEU A 250 -49.34 -4.17 33.35
CA LEU A 250 -48.53 -2.95 33.55
C LEU A 250 -47.71 -3.02 34.84
N LEU A 251 -48.32 -3.42 35.96
CA LEU A 251 -47.64 -3.45 37.26
C LEU A 251 -46.57 -4.55 37.32
N GLU A 252 -46.86 -5.74 36.81
CA GLU A 252 -45.92 -6.86 36.72
C GLU A 252 -44.76 -6.55 35.75
N PHE A 253 -45.03 -5.89 34.62
CA PHE A 253 -44.01 -5.37 33.69
C PHE A 253 -43.12 -4.28 34.33
N MET A 254 -43.68 -3.39 35.15
CA MET A 254 -42.92 -2.39 35.92
C MET A 254 -42.24 -2.99 37.18
N GLY A 255 -42.11 -4.32 37.27
CA GLY A 255 -41.38 -5.02 38.33
C GLY A 255 -42.08 -5.05 39.69
N PHE A 256 -43.37 -4.70 39.78
CA PHE A 256 -44.15 -4.93 40.99
C PHE A 256 -44.55 -6.41 41.07
N SER A 257 -44.54 -6.98 42.27
CA SER A 257 -44.94 -8.38 42.51
C SER A 257 -46.17 -8.46 43.42
N PHE A 258 -47.23 -9.08 42.92
CA PHE A 258 -48.45 -9.33 43.68
C PHE A 258 -48.21 -10.41 44.75
N GLN A 259 -48.64 -10.15 45.99
CA GLN A 259 -48.43 -11.01 47.15
C GLN A 259 -49.73 -11.73 47.54
N GLU A 260 -49.61 -12.88 48.24
CA GLU A 260 -50.77 -13.69 48.67
C GLU A 260 -51.74 -12.93 49.60
N ASP A 261 -51.24 -11.95 50.36
CA ASP A 261 -52.05 -11.06 51.21
C ASP A 261 -52.86 -10.00 50.42
N GLY A 262 -52.70 -9.95 49.09
CA GLY A 262 -53.34 -8.99 48.20
C GLY A 262 -52.67 -7.61 48.18
N ALA A 263 -51.44 -7.47 48.68
CA ALA A 263 -50.62 -6.29 48.51
C ALA A 263 -49.75 -6.36 47.25
N TRP A 264 -49.39 -5.20 46.69
CA TRP A 264 -48.37 -5.08 45.64
C TRP A 264 -47.03 -4.68 46.24
N LYS A 265 -45.99 -5.48 46.04
CA LYS A 265 -44.62 -5.16 46.47
C LYS A 265 -43.89 -4.44 45.32
N PRO A 266 -43.37 -3.21 45.52
CA PRO A 266 -42.59 -2.49 44.50
C PRO A 266 -41.30 -3.22 44.09
N PRO A 267 -40.71 -2.89 42.92
CA PRO A 267 -39.41 -3.41 42.50
C PRO A 267 -38.29 -3.09 43.51
N GLN A 268 -37.21 -3.87 43.47
CA GLN A 268 -36.12 -3.78 44.44
C GLN A 268 -34.73 -3.77 43.76
N PRO A 269 -34.36 -2.68 43.05
CA PRO A 269 -33.03 -2.52 42.45
C PRO A 269 -31.92 -2.47 43.52
N ASP A 270 -30.67 -2.76 43.15
CA ASP A 270 -29.54 -2.74 44.09
C ASP A 270 -29.34 -1.33 44.70
N PRO A 271 -29.51 -1.13 46.01
CA PRO A 271 -29.25 0.16 46.66
C PRO A 271 -27.77 0.57 46.69
N LYS A 272 -26.86 -0.22 46.10
CA LYS A 272 -25.43 0.10 45.93
C LYS A 272 -25.02 0.39 44.49
N ALA A 273 -25.94 0.37 43.53
CA ALA A 273 -25.63 0.64 42.13
C ALA A 273 -24.99 2.03 41.98
N SER A 274 -23.78 2.08 41.43
CA SER A 274 -23.06 3.34 41.20
C SER A 274 -23.68 4.13 40.05
N VAL A 275 -23.91 5.41 40.26
CA VAL A 275 -24.15 6.39 39.17
C VAL A 275 -22.82 6.68 38.47
N PRO A 276 -22.76 6.72 37.12
CA PRO A 276 -23.87 6.45 36.19
C PRO A 276 -24.18 4.95 36.07
N TYR A 277 -25.48 4.61 36.12
CA TYR A 277 -25.94 3.24 36.29
C TYR A 277 -25.39 2.27 35.23
N GLN A 278 -24.99 1.09 35.73
CA GLN A 278 -24.61 -0.10 34.97
C GLN A 278 -25.55 -1.29 35.24
N ASP A 279 -26.30 -1.26 36.34
CA ASP A 279 -27.31 -2.27 36.67
C ASP A 279 -28.54 -2.12 35.76
N THR A 280 -28.98 -3.22 35.16
CA THR A 280 -30.08 -3.25 34.19
C THR A 280 -31.43 -2.90 34.81
N THR A 281 -31.64 -3.22 36.09
CA THR A 281 -32.89 -2.90 36.81
C THR A 281 -32.93 -1.41 37.15
N CYS A 282 -31.82 -0.81 37.59
CA CYS A 282 -31.70 0.64 37.79
C CYS A 282 -31.94 1.41 36.49
N ILE A 283 -31.32 1.00 35.38
CA ILE A 283 -31.50 1.64 34.06
C ILE A 283 -32.97 1.56 33.62
N PHE A 284 -33.60 0.39 33.67
CA PHE A 284 -35.01 0.20 33.30
C PHE A 284 -35.95 1.08 34.13
N LEU A 285 -35.78 1.10 35.45
CA LEU A 285 -36.63 1.88 36.35
C LEU A 285 -36.43 3.39 36.15
N ASP A 286 -35.19 3.84 35.95
CA ASP A 286 -34.88 5.24 35.67
C ASP A 286 -35.46 5.71 34.32
N ASP A 287 -35.39 4.85 33.29
CA ASP A 287 -36.00 5.13 31.99
C ASP A 287 -37.52 5.27 32.08
N VAL A 288 -38.20 4.34 32.77
CA VAL A 288 -39.65 4.43 33.03
C VAL A 288 -40.01 5.68 33.83
N ILE A 289 -39.22 6.03 34.85
CA ILE A 289 -39.46 7.25 35.66
C ILE A 289 -39.38 8.50 34.76
N HIS A 290 -38.36 8.59 33.90
CA HIS A 290 -38.20 9.72 32.98
C HIS A 290 -39.34 9.78 31.94
N GLU A 291 -39.80 8.65 31.40
CA GLU A 291 -40.97 8.61 30.53
C GLU A 291 -42.25 9.10 31.21
N LEU A 292 -42.48 8.71 32.46
CA LEU A 292 -43.62 9.20 33.26
C LEU A 292 -43.51 10.71 33.50
N VAL A 293 -42.31 11.25 33.77
CA VAL A 293 -42.07 12.70 33.86
C VAL A 293 -42.43 13.40 32.53
N CYS A 294 -42.12 12.80 31.38
CA CYS A 294 -42.51 13.31 30.07
C CYS A 294 -44.04 13.31 29.90
N LEU A 295 -44.71 12.19 30.15
CA LEU A 295 -46.18 12.08 30.06
C LEU A 295 -46.90 13.09 30.99
N ILE A 296 -46.37 13.32 32.19
CA ILE A 296 -46.90 14.31 33.16
C ILE A 296 -46.78 15.73 32.61
N ASN A 297 -45.62 16.10 32.05
CA ASN A 297 -45.40 17.45 31.50
C ASN A 297 -46.21 17.72 30.22
N GLN A 298 -46.52 16.67 29.45
CA GLN A 298 -47.39 16.73 28.27
C GLN A 298 -48.87 16.97 28.60
N ARG A 299 -49.32 16.76 29.85
CA ARG A 299 -50.75 16.90 30.20
C ARG A 299 -51.29 18.33 30.01
N PRO A 300 -52.59 18.49 29.68
CA PRO A 300 -53.23 19.80 29.53
C PRO A 300 -53.05 20.76 30.72
N ALA A 301 -53.02 22.06 30.45
CA ALA A 301 -52.93 23.11 31.47
C ALA A 301 -54.19 23.25 32.36
N SER A 302 -55.23 22.45 32.12
CA SER A 302 -56.35 22.22 33.05
C SER A 302 -55.96 21.24 34.16
N GLU A 303 -55.28 20.14 33.83
CA GLU A 303 -54.84 19.12 34.79
C GLU A 303 -53.65 19.58 35.64
N ARG A 304 -52.72 20.36 35.04
CA ARG A 304 -51.61 20.99 35.77
C ARG A 304 -52.05 22.11 36.73
N ARG A 305 -53.31 22.55 36.72
CA ARG A 305 -53.84 23.54 37.68
C ARG A 305 -54.20 22.87 39.01
N GLY A 306 -53.18 22.69 39.85
CA GLY A 306 -53.29 22.15 41.21
C GLY A 306 -52.18 21.18 41.60
N THR A 307 -51.44 20.66 40.61
CA THR A 307 -50.28 19.79 40.79
C THR A 307 -49.09 20.45 40.10
N GLN A 308 -48.00 20.71 40.84
CA GLN A 308 -46.73 21.10 40.20
C GLN A 308 -46.11 19.84 39.57
N PRO A 309 -45.96 19.77 38.24
CA PRO A 309 -45.27 18.64 37.62
C PRO A 309 -43.78 18.68 38.00
N PRO A 310 -43.10 17.51 38.12
CA PRO A 310 -41.66 17.49 38.25
C PRO A 310 -41.02 18.17 37.01
N PRO A 311 -39.98 19.00 37.18
CA PRO A 311 -39.30 19.62 36.06
C PRO A 311 -38.63 18.57 35.18
N LEU A 312 -38.55 18.85 33.88
CA LEU A 312 -37.69 18.09 32.97
C LEU A 312 -36.21 18.42 33.26
N PRO A 313 -35.27 17.48 33.05
CA PRO A 313 -33.84 17.75 33.06
C PRO A 313 -33.40 18.77 31.98
N SER A 314 -32.11 19.12 32.00
CA SER A 314 -31.45 19.91 30.96
C SER A 314 -31.54 19.25 29.58
N SER A 315 -31.36 20.05 28.52
CA SER A 315 -31.21 19.53 27.16
C SER A 315 -29.94 18.70 27.05
N ALA A 316 -30.04 17.51 26.46
CA ALA A 316 -28.89 16.65 26.18
C ALA A 316 -28.00 17.19 25.03
N ARG A 317 -28.43 18.27 24.35
CA ARG A 317 -27.70 18.87 23.23
C ARG A 317 -26.30 19.30 23.66
N ASP A 318 -26.18 19.98 24.79
CA ASP A 318 -24.92 20.54 25.28
C ASP A 318 -23.97 19.42 25.76
N ASP A 319 -24.52 18.39 26.42
CA ASP A 319 -23.78 17.18 26.82
C ASP A 319 -23.21 16.42 25.61
N ILE A 320 -23.98 16.32 24.51
CA ILE A 320 -23.54 15.64 23.27
C ILE A 320 -22.51 16.50 22.53
N TYR A 321 -22.69 17.82 22.45
CA TYR A 321 -21.67 18.73 21.90
C TYR A 321 -20.35 18.63 22.66
N PHE A 322 -20.38 18.58 24.00
CA PHE A 322 -19.19 18.38 24.83
C PHE A 322 -18.57 17.00 24.59
N ALA A 323 -19.36 15.93 24.57
CA ALA A 323 -18.87 14.57 24.37
C ALA A 323 -18.21 14.33 22.99
N LEU A 324 -18.46 15.20 22.01
CA LEU A 324 -17.91 15.15 20.64
C LEU A 324 -16.78 16.18 20.39
N ASP A 325 -16.22 16.80 21.44
CA ASP A 325 -15.23 17.90 21.36
C ASP A 325 -15.70 19.06 20.45
N ALA A 326 -17.01 19.34 20.49
CA ALA A 326 -17.71 20.20 19.53
C ALA A 326 -18.52 21.34 20.19
N SER A 327 -18.30 21.68 21.46
CA SER A 327 -18.98 22.82 22.10
C SER A 327 -18.55 24.18 21.53
N ASP A 328 -17.25 24.38 21.34
CA ASP A 328 -16.64 25.68 20.99
C ASP A 328 -16.20 25.77 19.51
N TYR A 329 -16.94 25.15 18.59
CA TYR A 329 -16.59 25.19 17.16
C TYR A 329 -16.65 26.62 16.59
N PRO A 330 -15.78 26.99 15.63
CA PRO A 330 -15.82 28.30 15.01
C PRO A 330 -17.15 28.55 14.29
N LYS A 331 -17.93 29.50 14.82
CA LYS A 331 -19.17 30.00 14.22
C LYS A 331 -18.90 31.24 13.37
N SER A 332 -19.71 31.49 12.33
CA SER A 332 -19.61 32.74 11.56
C SER A 332 -20.05 33.92 12.43
N LYS A 333 -19.41 35.08 12.24
CA LYS A 333 -19.79 36.32 12.94
C LYS A 333 -21.12 36.89 12.42
N ARG A 334 -21.54 36.47 11.22
CA ARG A 334 -22.59 37.08 10.41
C ARG A 334 -23.85 36.21 10.26
N VAL A 335 -24.03 35.23 11.16
CA VAL A 335 -25.17 34.28 11.19
C VAL A 335 -26.55 34.96 11.24
N GLN A 336 -26.62 36.20 11.71
CA GLN A 336 -27.86 36.99 11.76
C GLN A 336 -28.09 37.87 10.50
N GLU A 337 -27.16 37.84 9.54
CA GLU A 337 -27.20 38.67 8.33
C GLU A 337 -27.56 37.90 7.05
N PHE A 338 -27.34 36.59 7.01
CA PHE A 338 -27.61 35.76 5.84
C PHE A 338 -28.90 34.95 5.96
N GLU A 339 -29.56 34.74 4.82
CA GLU A 339 -30.80 33.97 4.75
C GLU A 339 -30.53 32.46 4.82
N MET A 340 -31.57 31.67 5.12
CA MET A 340 -31.46 30.20 5.10
C MET A 340 -31.47 29.70 3.66
N ALA A 341 -30.71 28.63 3.39
CA ALA A 341 -30.59 28.10 2.05
C ALA A 341 -31.93 27.51 1.57
N PRO A 342 -32.39 27.85 0.34
CA PRO A 342 -33.64 27.31 -0.21
C PRO A 342 -33.52 25.82 -0.60
N ALA A 343 -32.29 25.32 -0.69
CA ALA A 343 -31.95 23.91 -0.87
C ALA A 343 -30.91 23.49 0.20
N PRO A 344 -30.86 22.21 0.60
CA PRO A 344 -30.13 21.74 1.79
C PRO A 344 -28.61 21.58 1.57
N PHE A 345 -27.97 22.64 1.09
CA PHE A 345 -26.54 22.66 0.79
C PHE A 345 -25.64 22.37 2.01
N TYR A 346 -26.12 22.69 3.22
CA TYR A 346 -25.40 22.43 4.47
C TYR A 346 -25.48 20.95 4.85
N GLU A 347 -26.66 20.31 4.74
CA GLU A 347 -26.84 18.85 4.85
C GLU A 347 -25.89 18.10 3.93
N ASP A 348 -25.82 18.54 2.67
CA ASP A 348 -25.05 17.90 1.60
C ASP A 348 -23.54 18.00 1.83
N LEU A 349 -23.04 19.14 2.34
CA LEU A 349 -21.65 19.27 2.79
C LEU A 349 -21.38 18.62 4.16
N GLY A 350 -22.40 18.11 4.86
CA GLY A 350 -22.27 17.56 6.21
C GLY A 350 -21.96 18.63 7.27
N ALA A 351 -22.39 19.87 7.05
CA ALA A 351 -22.14 21.05 7.89
C ALA A 351 -23.46 21.58 8.52
N VAL A 352 -23.33 22.59 9.40
CA VAL A 352 -24.46 23.35 9.95
C VAL A 352 -24.33 24.83 9.60
N GLU A 353 -25.47 25.52 9.54
CA GLU A 353 -25.59 26.84 8.91
C GLU A 353 -24.88 27.95 9.68
N ASP A 354 -24.54 27.74 10.94
CA ASP A 354 -23.87 28.72 11.79
C ASP A 354 -22.34 28.61 11.83
N MET A 355 -21.74 27.60 11.17
CA MET A 355 -20.27 27.43 11.07
C MET A 355 -19.56 28.62 10.41
N SER A 356 -18.27 28.83 10.70
CA SER A 356 -17.44 29.77 9.95
C SER A 356 -17.25 29.32 8.50
N ALA A 357 -16.99 30.28 7.60
CA ALA A 357 -16.66 30.00 6.20
C ALA A 357 -15.54 28.96 6.04
N SER A 358 -14.48 29.05 6.87
CA SER A 358 -13.37 28.08 6.88
C SER A 358 -13.82 26.66 7.22
N MET A 359 -14.67 26.46 8.23
CA MET A 359 -15.14 25.12 8.61
C MET A 359 -16.03 24.48 7.53
N ILE A 360 -16.73 25.29 6.73
CA ILE A 360 -17.53 24.82 5.59
C ILE A 360 -16.62 24.40 4.42
N ILE A 361 -15.56 25.16 4.15
CA ILE A 361 -14.52 24.81 3.16
C ILE A 361 -13.80 23.50 3.58
N ASP A 362 -13.42 23.39 4.85
CA ASP A 362 -12.84 22.15 5.40
C ASP A 362 -13.80 20.96 5.28
N SER A 363 -15.11 21.17 5.52
CA SER A 363 -16.14 20.14 5.33
C SER A 363 -16.25 19.71 3.86
N TYR A 364 -16.28 20.67 2.92
CA TYR A 364 -16.22 20.39 1.48
C TYR A 364 -14.99 19.55 1.09
N HIS A 365 -13.80 19.94 1.55
CA HIS A 365 -12.58 19.18 1.27
C HIS A 365 -12.62 17.76 1.85
N ARG A 366 -13.20 17.58 3.04
CA ARG A 366 -13.39 16.25 3.66
C ARG A 366 -14.42 15.39 2.94
N GLN A 367 -15.52 15.96 2.44
CA GLN A 367 -16.50 15.22 1.64
C GLN A 367 -15.88 14.75 0.31
N VAL A 368 -15.17 15.64 -0.41
CA VAL A 368 -14.55 15.30 -1.70
C VAL A 368 -13.42 14.26 -1.55
N ALA A 369 -12.68 14.28 -0.44
CA ALA A 369 -11.62 13.30 -0.19
C ALA A 369 -12.15 11.86 0.05
N GLU A 370 -13.38 11.72 0.56
CA GLU A 370 -13.95 10.44 0.99
C GLU A 370 -15.00 9.90 0.02
N ASP A 371 -15.76 10.78 -0.64
CA ASP A 371 -16.83 10.47 -1.60
C ASP A 371 -16.66 11.28 -2.92
N PRO A 372 -15.54 11.07 -3.67
CA PRO A 372 -15.20 11.88 -4.84
C PRO A 372 -16.23 11.80 -5.97
N ASP A 373 -16.98 10.70 -6.08
CA ASP A 373 -18.09 10.53 -7.03
C ASP A 373 -19.18 11.61 -6.89
N ARG A 374 -19.32 12.25 -5.71
CA ARG A 374 -20.28 13.35 -5.46
C ARG A 374 -19.62 14.74 -5.48
N ALA A 375 -18.32 14.85 -5.80
CA ALA A 375 -17.59 16.11 -5.77
C ALA A 375 -18.21 17.29 -6.56
N PRO A 376 -18.79 17.11 -7.76
CA PRO A 376 -19.44 18.20 -8.48
C PRO A 376 -20.69 18.72 -7.76
N PHE A 377 -21.40 17.84 -7.06
CA PHE A 377 -22.56 18.22 -6.27
C PHE A 377 -22.14 18.96 -4.99
N TYR A 378 -21.07 18.52 -4.31
CA TYR A 378 -20.50 19.27 -3.20
C TYR A 378 -19.99 20.67 -3.61
N LEU A 379 -19.42 20.82 -4.82
CA LEU A 379 -19.00 22.14 -5.31
C LEU A 379 -20.20 23.06 -5.63
N ARG A 380 -21.32 22.52 -6.13
CA ARG A 380 -22.61 23.23 -6.24
C ARG A 380 -23.08 23.72 -4.87
N CYS A 381 -23.05 22.86 -3.84
CA CYS A 381 -23.46 23.24 -2.49
C CYS A 381 -22.56 24.36 -1.91
N LEU A 382 -21.24 24.29 -2.09
CA LEU A 382 -20.30 25.32 -1.65
C LEU A 382 -20.53 26.67 -2.35
N LYS A 383 -20.74 26.65 -3.67
CA LYS A 383 -21.08 27.81 -4.52
C LYS A 383 -22.44 28.42 -4.18
N GLY A 384 -23.44 27.59 -3.84
CA GLY A 384 -24.71 28.07 -3.31
C GLY A 384 -24.54 28.79 -1.97
N ILE A 385 -23.76 28.21 -1.05
CA ILE A 385 -23.51 28.79 0.27
C ILE A 385 -22.73 30.12 0.20
N SER A 386 -21.76 30.30 -0.71
CA SER A 386 -21.07 31.59 -0.87
C SER A 386 -22.08 32.71 -1.22
N LEU A 387 -22.91 32.48 -2.24
CA LEU A 387 -23.91 33.42 -2.72
C LEU A 387 -24.94 33.80 -1.65
N ILE A 388 -25.38 32.83 -0.84
CA ILE A 388 -26.35 33.04 0.24
C ILE A 388 -25.76 33.87 1.38
N ARG A 389 -24.46 33.67 1.71
CA ARG A 389 -23.83 34.34 2.85
C ARG A 389 -23.40 35.79 2.60
N GLY A 390 -23.02 36.11 1.37
CA GLY A 390 -22.59 37.46 0.96
C GLY A 390 -21.38 38.00 1.74
N GLY A 391 -20.95 39.22 1.40
CA GLY A 391 -19.89 39.95 2.14
C GLY A 391 -18.58 39.17 2.31
N GLU A 392 -17.96 39.28 3.49
CA GLU A 392 -16.69 38.59 3.82
C GLU A 392 -16.79 37.06 3.70
N ASP A 393 -17.92 36.46 4.10
CA ASP A 393 -18.15 35.01 3.98
C ASP A 393 -18.28 34.58 2.50
N PHE A 394 -18.85 35.42 1.62
CA PHE A 394 -18.84 35.19 0.17
C PHE A 394 -17.40 35.19 -0.34
N GLU A 395 -16.62 36.25 -0.07
CA GLU A 395 -15.25 36.35 -0.60
C GLU A 395 -14.38 35.16 -0.17
N ILE A 396 -14.49 34.70 1.08
CA ILE A 396 -13.71 33.55 1.58
C ILE A 396 -14.12 32.24 0.86
N ILE A 397 -15.42 31.99 0.67
CA ILE A 397 -15.90 30.73 0.07
C ILE A 397 -15.77 30.77 -1.47
N ASP A 398 -16.01 31.92 -2.10
CA ASP A 398 -15.91 32.10 -3.55
C ASP A 398 -14.45 32.01 -4.04
N ASN A 399 -13.47 32.43 -3.22
CA ASN A 399 -12.05 32.13 -3.49
C ASN A 399 -11.77 30.62 -3.49
N ALA A 400 -12.35 29.85 -2.56
CA ALA A 400 -12.18 28.39 -2.52
C ALA A 400 -12.92 27.69 -3.68
N VAL A 401 -14.09 28.18 -4.09
CA VAL A 401 -14.81 27.75 -5.31
C VAL A 401 -13.99 28.07 -6.56
N THR A 402 -13.40 29.26 -6.64
CA THR A 402 -12.53 29.69 -7.75
C THR A 402 -11.25 28.85 -7.82
N GLN A 403 -10.66 28.48 -6.69
CA GLN A 403 -9.54 27.52 -6.65
C GLN A 403 -9.98 26.12 -7.11
N ALA A 404 -11.14 25.63 -6.67
CA ALA A 404 -11.68 24.36 -7.14
C ALA A 404 -11.86 24.35 -8.68
N TYR A 405 -12.34 25.46 -9.26
CA TYR A 405 -12.43 25.61 -10.72
C TYR A 405 -11.06 25.69 -11.42
N SER A 406 -10.04 26.33 -10.83
CA SER A 406 -8.70 26.41 -11.43
C SER A 406 -7.92 25.09 -11.33
N GLU A 407 -8.25 24.24 -10.35
CA GLU A 407 -7.87 22.82 -10.26
C GLU A 407 -8.63 21.92 -11.25
N GLY A 408 -9.49 22.47 -12.12
CA GLY A 408 -10.22 21.71 -13.14
C GLY A 408 -11.48 21.00 -12.65
N ARG A 409 -11.95 21.28 -11.43
CA ARG A 409 -13.22 20.76 -10.92
C ARG A 409 -14.40 21.55 -11.51
N TYR A 410 -15.58 20.95 -11.54
CA TYR A 410 -16.82 21.55 -12.05
C TYR A 410 -17.96 21.30 -11.05
N SER A 411 -19.02 22.12 -11.07
CA SER A 411 -20.21 21.94 -10.24
C SER A 411 -21.35 21.25 -11.01
N ALA A 412 -22.29 20.65 -10.29
CA ALA A 412 -23.46 20.02 -10.91
C ALA A 412 -24.37 21.00 -11.69
N ASP A 413 -24.34 22.31 -11.38
CA ASP A 413 -25.03 23.35 -12.16
C ASP A 413 -24.39 23.49 -13.55
N ASP A 414 -23.04 23.44 -13.60
CA ASP A 414 -22.29 23.58 -14.84
C ASP A 414 -22.54 22.38 -15.77
N VAL A 415 -22.94 21.21 -15.22
CA VAL A 415 -23.41 20.06 -16.02
C VAL A 415 -24.71 20.40 -16.72
N GLN A 416 -25.74 20.84 -15.99
CA GLN A 416 -27.04 21.15 -16.60
C GLN A 416 -26.92 22.31 -17.59
N GLU A 417 -26.10 23.32 -17.28
CA GLU A 417 -25.80 24.41 -18.21
C GLU A 417 -25.05 23.91 -19.46
N ALA A 418 -24.16 22.92 -19.34
CA ALA A 418 -23.48 22.34 -20.49
C ALA A 418 -24.43 21.65 -21.47
N TYR A 419 -25.34 20.79 -20.99
CA TYR A 419 -26.36 20.19 -21.85
C TYR A 419 -27.25 21.29 -22.47
N ARG A 420 -27.66 22.29 -21.67
CA ARG A 420 -28.47 23.43 -22.14
C ARG A 420 -27.76 24.29 -23.20
N TYR A 421 -26.44 24.45 -23.11
CA TYR A 421 -25.61 25.18 -24.08
C TYR A 421 -25.75 24.60 -25.49
N PHE A 422 -25.86 23.28 -25.62
CA PHE A 422 -26.10 22.57 -26.88
C PHE A 422 -27.59 22.42 -27.26
N GLY A 423 -28.52 22.90 -26.43
CA GLY A 423 -29.95 22.64 -26.59
C GLY A 423 -30.35 21.19 -26.31
N LEU A 424 -29.50 20.42 -25.61
CA LEU A 424 -29.77 19.05 -25.19
C LEU A 424 -30.54 19.06 -23.86
N ASN A 425 -31.40 18.06 -23.66
CA ASN A 425 -32.12 17.86 -22.40
C ASN A 425 -31.39 16.81 -21.55
N TYR A 426 -30.78 17.25 -20.45
CA TYR A 426 -30.08 16.39 -19.47
C TYR A 426 -30.89 15.14 -19.07
N ASN A 427 -32.21 15.29 -18.89
CA ASN A 427 -33.10 14.21 -18.44
C ASN A 427 -33.60 13.30 -19.59
N ASN A 428 -32.97 13.28 -20.76
CA ASN A 428 -33.37 12.41 -21.88
C ASN A 428 -32.59 11.07 -21.88
N PRO A 429 -33.22 9.92 -21.56
CA PRO A 429 -32.56 8.61 -21.54
C PRO A 429 -32.21 8.06 -22.93
N GLU A 430 -32.68 8.69 -24.02
CA GLU A 430 -32.30 8.35 -25.40
C GLU A 430 -31.06 9.13 -25.90
N LEU A 431 -30.41 9.93 -25.03
CA LEU A 431 -29.12 10.54 -25.36
C LEU A 431 -28.03 9.48 -25.52
N THR A 432 -27.36 9.53 -26.67
CA THR A 432 -26.20 8.69 -27.01
C THR A 432 -24.99 9.57 -27.26
N GLU A 433 -23.78 9.01 -27.09
CA GLU A 433 -22.53 9.72 -27.38
C GLU A 433 -22.52 10.34 -28.78
N ASP A 434 -23.03 9.61 -29.78
CA ASP A 434 -23.10 10.06 -31.18
C ASP A 434 -24.02 11.29 -31.33
N THR A 435 -25.15 11.33 -30.60
CA THR A 435 -26.04 12.51 -30.60
C THR A 435 -25.44 13.71 -29.87
N ILE A 436 -24.68 13.48 -28.81
CA ILE A 436 -24.00 14.55 -28.04
C ILE A 436 -22.87 15.14 -28.90
N ILE A 437 -21.97 14.30 -29.39
CA ILE A 437 -20.80 14.69 -30.22
C ILE A 437 -21.26 15.30 -31.56
N GLY A 438 -22.30 14.74 -32.19
CA GLY A 438 -22.89 15.29 -33.41
C GLY A 438 -23.51 16.67 -33.21
N THR A 439 -24.24 16.88 -32.11
CA THR A 439 -24.80 18.20 -31.75
C THR A 439 -23.69 19.19 -31.44
N PHE A 440 -22.64 18.77 -30.73
CA PHE A 440 -21.45 19.58 -30.47
C PHE A 440 -20.80 20.09 -31.76
N TYR A 441 -20.47 19.21 -32.72
CA TYR A 441 -19.83 19.65 -33.97
C TYR A 441 -20.75 20.53 -34.84
N ALA A 442 -22.06 20.30 -34.81
CA ALA A 442 -23.03 21.19 -35.44
C ALA A 442 -23.01 22.60 -34.79
N PHE A 443 -23.06 22.67 -33.46
CA PHE A 443 -23.02 23.92 -32.70
C PHE A 443 -21.69 24.67 -32.90
N LEU A 444 -20.57 23.95 -32.81
CA LEU A 444 -19.21 24.41 -33.08
C LEU A 444 -19.08 25.11 -34.44
N SER A 445 -19.77 24.61 -35.48
CA SER A 445 -19.77 25.22 -36.81
C SER A 445 -20.50 26.57 -36.92
N SER A 446 -21.25 26.94 -35.88
CA SER A 446 -22.13 28.12 -35.85
C SER A 446 -21.79 29.15 -34.76
N THR A 447 -20.99 28.77 -33.76
CA THR A 447 -20.58 29.62 -32.63
C THR A 447 -19.20 30.24 -32.84
N ASN A 448 -18.97 31.41 -32.25
CA ASN A 448 -17.66 32.04 -32.14
C ASN A 448 -16.98 31.81 -30.77
N GLN A 449 -17.69 31.22 -29.80
CA GLN A 449 -17.21 30.95 -28.44
C GLN A 449 -16.63 29.54 -28.30
N GLU A 450 -15.73 29.15 -29.21
CA GLU A 450 -15.22 27.77 -29.30
C GLU A 450 -14.52 27.28 -28.01
N THR A 451 -13.87 28.15 -27.24
CA THR A 451 -13.28 27.76 -25.93
C THR A 451 -14.35 27.34 -24.93
N GLU A 452 -15.43 28.11 -24.81
CA GLU A 452 -16.51 27.81 -23.88
C GLU A 452 -17.30 26.60 -24.33
N THR A 453 -17.64 26.54 -25.64
CA THR A 453 -18.27 25.37 -26.28
C THR A 453 -17.54 24.08 -25.92
N ARG A 454 -16.21 24.11 -25.82
CA ARG A 454 -15.39 22.95 -25.50
C ARG A 454 -15.35 22.63 -24.01
N ARG A 455 -15.20 23.65 -23.16
CA ARG A 455 -15.37 23.51 -21.71
C ARG A 455 -16.71 22.86 -21.35
N GLN A 456 -17.80 23.27 -22.01
CA GLN A 456 -19.12 22.67 -21.80
C GLN A 456 -19.18 21.20 -22.24
N LEU A 457 -18.68 20.83 -23.43
CA LEU A 457 -18.65 19.41 -23.82
C LEU A 457 -17.77 18.54 -22.90
N TRP A 458 -16.66 19.08 -22.39
CA TRP A 458 -15.79 18.37 -21.44
C TRP A 458 -16.53 18.00 -20.15
N ILE A 459 -17.33 18.93 -19.62
CA ILE A 459 -18.18 18.72 -18.43
C ILE A 459 -19.23 17.64 -18.70
N ILE A 460 -19.86 17.63 -19.89
CA ILE A 460 -20.77 16.54 -20.29
C ILE A 460 -20.04 15.20 -20.32
N GLY A 461 -18.82 15.15 -20.87
CA GLY A 461 -18.06 13.89 -20.94
C GLY A 461 -17.61 13.35 -19.58
N GLN A 462 -17.37 14.22 -18.60
CA GLN A 462 -17.17 13.83 -17.20
C GLN A 462 -18.45 13.23 -16.59
N ASP A 463 -19.58 13.94 -16.70
CA ASP A 463 -20.90 13.51 -16.20
C ASP A 463 -21.36 12.18 -16.81
N PHE A 464 -21.30 12.05 -18.13
CA PHE A 464 -21.64 10.84 -18.89
C PHE A 464 -20.62 9.70 -18.72
N ARG A 465 -19.56 9.92 -17.92
CA ARG A 465 -18.42 9.01 -17.68
C ARG A 465 -17.80 8.46 -18.98
N SER A 466 -17.73 9.29 -20.03
CA SER A 466 -17.25 8.93 -21.36
C SER A 466 -15.98 9.69 -21.75
N GLU A 467 -14.87 8.96 -21.80
CA GLU A 467 -13.61 9.42 -22.40
C GLU A 467 -13.79 9.85 -23.86
N ARG A 468 -14.72 9.23 -24.61
CA ARG A 468 -14.97 9.55 -26.03
C ARG A 468 -15.61 10.92 -26.22
N ILE A 469 -16.52 11.32 -25.30
CA ILE A 469 -17.08 12.68 -25.29
C ILE A 469 -16.03 13.69 -24.80
N ARG A 470 -15.23 13.35 -23.78
CA ARG A 470 -14.13 14.22 -23.30
C ARG A 470 -13.10 14.50 -24.39
N ALA A 471 -12.62 13.49 -25.11
CA ALA A 471 -11.69 13.66 -26.23
C ALA A 471 -12.26 14.59 -27.33
N ALA A 472 -13.52 14.40 -27.73
CA ALA A 472 -14.16 15.24 -28.74
C ALA A 472 -14.24 16.72 -28.33
N SER A 473 -14.30 17.00 -27.02
CA SER A 473 -14.29 18.37 -26.49
C SER A 473 -12.95 19.08 -26.68
N GLU A 474 -11.83 18.36 -26.72
CA GLU A 474 -10.49 18.95 -26.76
C GLU A 474 -10.03 19.29 -28.20
N ASP A 475 -10.63 18.66 -29.21
CA ASP A 475 -10.25 18.69 -30.64
C ASP A 475 -10.61 19.97 -31.48
N ARG A 476 -9.94 21.12 -31.31
CA ARG A 476 -10.20 22.39 -32.08
C ARG A 476 -9.76 22.38 -33.56
N VAL A 477 -10.67 22.60 -34.54
CA VAL A 477 -10.33 22.81 -35.98
C VAL A 477 -11.28 23.78 -36.72
N ALA A 478 -10.86 25.04 -36.88
CA ALA A 478 -11.48 26.01 -37.78
C ALA A 478 -10.47 26.84 -38.62
N THR A 479 -9.27 27.15 -38.10
CA THR A 479 -8.17 27.79 -38.85
C THR A 479 -7.03 26.81 -39.19
N VAL A 480 -6.05 27.25 -39.99
CA VAL A 480 -4.87 26.44 -40.35
C VAL A 480 -3.99 26.17 -39.12
N GLU A 481 -3.88 27.14 -38.22
CA GLU A 481 -3.14 27.06 -36.96
C GLU A 481 -3.81 26.10 -35.98
N GLN A 482 -5.15 26.04 -35.98
CA GLN A 482 -5.90 25.06 -35.19
C GLN A 482 -5.83 23.67 -35.81
N ALA A 483 -5.94 23.54 -37.14
CA ALA A 483 -5.74 22.27 -37.84
C ALA A 483 -4.37 21.66 -37.55
N ARG A 484 -3.34 22.52 -37.50
CA ARG A 484 -1.98 22.20 -37.04
C ARG A 484 -1.97 21.67 -35.61
N VAL A 485 -2.50 22.43 -34.65
CA VAL A 485 -2.58 22.01 -33.22
C VAL A 485 -3.34 20.70 -33.03
N TYR A 486 -4.49 20.49 -33.69
CA TYR A 486 -5.31 19.29 -33.57
C TYR A 486 -4.62 18.01 -34.08
N LEU A 487 -3.88 18.10 -35.20
CA LEU A 487 -3.08 16.98 -35.70
C LEU A 487 -1.71 16.87 -34.98
N GLY A 488 -1.37 17.76 -34.05
CA GLY A 488 -0.07 17.77 -33.38
C GLY A 488 1.10 18.18 -34.28
N VAL A 489 0.85 18.99 -35.31
CA VAL A 489 1.81 19.38 -36.35
C VAL A 489 1.99 20.90 -36.43
N ASP A 490 3.07 21.34 -37.07
CA ASP A 490 3.50 22.75 -37.20
C ASP A 490 3.50 23.23 -38.67
N GLU A 491 4.10 24.39 -38.95
CA GLU A 491 4.19 24.94 -40.31
C GLU A 491 5.11 24.13 -41.23
N SER A 492 6.16 23.51 -40.66
CA SER A 492 7.23 22.80 -41.36
C SER A 492 7.09 21.27 -41.42
N THR A 493 6.24 20.66 -40.58
CA THR A 493 6.07 19.20 -40.50
C THR A 493 5.80 18.56 -41.88
N PRO A 494 6.51 17.50 -42.30
CA PRO A 494 6.29 16.86 -43.61
C PRO A 494 4.85 16.38 -43.83
N ASP A 495 4.43 16.39 -45.09
CA ASP A 495 3.06 16.01 -45.48
C ASP A 495 2.74 14.55 -45.17
N ASP A 496 3.71 13.62 -45.28
CA ASP A 496 3.49 12.21 -44.97
C ASP A 496 3.23 11.99 -43.46
N PHE A 497 3.94 12.71 -42.58
CA PHE A 497 3.69 12.68 -41.14
C PHE A 497 2.32 13.29 -40.77
N ILE A 498 1.86 14.30 -41.51
CA ILE A 498 0.48 14.83 -41.37
C ILE A 498 -0.56 13.76 -41.73
N ILE A 499 -0.29 12.92 -42.72
CA ILE A 499 -1.14 11.77 -43.06
C ILE A 499 -1.07 10.67 -42.00
N THR A 500 0.11 10.43 -41.40
CA THR A 500 0.24 9.52 -40.24
C THR A 500 -0.56 10.00 -39.04
N MET A 501 -0.51 11.29 -38.70
CA MET A 501 -1.30 11.89 -37.61
C MET A 501 -2.81 11.90 -37.89
N TYR A 502 -3.21 12.15 -39.14
CA TYR A 502 -4.59 11.92 -39.59
C TYR A 502 -5.03 10.48 -39.34
N THR A 503 -4.22 9.51 -39.77
CA THR A 503 -4.59 8.08 -39.74
C THR A 503 -4.66 7.57 -38.30
N ALA A 504 -3.77 8.03 -37.41
CA ALA A 504 -3.86 7.79 -35.97
C ALA A 504 -5.17 8.35 -35.40
N LYS A 505 -5.42 9.66 -35.51
CA LYS A 505 -6.64 10.32 -35.01
C LYS A 505 -7.94 9.67 -35.49
N VAL A 506 -7.96 9.12 -36.71
CA VAL A 506 -9.13 8.43 -37.30
C VAL A 506 -9.27 6.98 -36.83
N ASN A 507 -8.17 6.27 -36.56
CA ASN A 507 -8.20 4.91 -36.02
C ASN A 507 -8.55 4.92 -34.51
N ASP A 508 -7.97 5.85 -33.75
CA ASP A 508 -8.21 6.03 -32.31
C ASP A 508 -9.68 6.39 -32.02
N ASN A 509 -10.31 7.14 -32.95
CA ASN A 509 -11.72 7.49 -32.87
C ASN A 509 -12.33 7.68 -34.26
N LEU A 510 -13.04 6.66 -34.76
CA LEU A 510 -13.70 6.69 -36.08
C LEU A 510 -14.65 7.87 -36.30
N SER A 511 -15.22 8.46 -35.24
CA SER A 511 -16.08 9.66 -35.34
C SER A 511 -15.31 10.97 -35.44
N SER A 512 -13.98 10.98 -35.24
CA SER A 512 -13.13 12.17 -35.46
C SER A 512 -12.93 12.49 -36.95
N LYS A 513 -13.17 11.52 -37.84
CA LYS A 513 -12.76 11.56 -39.26
C LYS A 513 -13.12 12.84 -39.99
N TYR A 514 -14.32 13.38 -39.77
CA TYR A 514 -14.73 14.63 -40.40
C TYR A 514 -13.87 15.83 -40.00
N LEU A 515 -13.38 15.90 -38.75
CA LEU A 515 -12.39 16.91 -38.34
C LEU A 515 -11.01 16.65 -38.93
N ALA A 516 -10.58 15.38 -38.98
CA ALA A 516 -9.29 15.01 -39.56
C ALA A 516 -9.23 15.34 -41.07
N ASP A 517 -10.27 15.00 -41.82
CA ASP A 517 -10.41 15.35 -43.25
C ASP A 517 -10.29 16.87 -43.43
N LYS A 518 -11.02 17.63 -42.61
CA LYS A 518 -11.05 19.11 -42.63
C LYS A 518 -9.72 19.74 -42.19
N ALA A 519 -9.01 19.14 -41.23
CA ALA A 519 -7.72 19.63 -40.76
C ALA A 519 -6.64 19.46 -41.85
N VAL A 520 -6.54 18.28 -42.44
CA VAL A 520 -5.61 18.04 -43.55
C VAL A 520 -5.99 18.91 -44.75
N GLN A 521 -7.29 19.12 -45.03
CA GLN A 521 -7.72 20.01 -46.12
C GLN A 521 -7.25 21.45 -45.91
N LEU A 522 -7.45 22.02 -44.72
CA LEU A 522 -7.01 23.40 -44.41
C LEU A 522 -5.48 23.56 -44.56
N ILE A 523 -4.70 22.57 -44.11
CA ILE A 523 -3.23 22.60 -44.26
C ILE A 523 -2.82 22.41 -45.73
N ALA A 524 -3.47 21.51 -46.46
CA ALA A 524 -3.22 21.26 -47.88
C ALA A 524 -3.48 22.50 -48.75
N GLU A 525 -4.59 23.21 -48.52
CA GLU A 525 -4.95 24.44 -49.22
C GLU A 525 -3.99 25.59 -48.88
N ALA A 526 -3.62 25.73 -47.61
CA ALA A 526 -2.68 26.77 -47.16
C ALA A 526 -1.26 26.58 -47.72
N ARG A 527 -0.72 25.35 -47.65
CA ARG A 527 0.62 25.00 -48.20
C ARG A 527 0.63 24.81 -49.71
N LYS A 528 -0.53 24.60 -50.34
CA LYS A 528 -0.70 24.14 -51.73
C LYS A 528 -0.04 22.76 -51.97
N SER A 529 -0.14 21.87 -50.99
CA SER A 529 0.43 20.52 -51.10
C SER A 529 -0.34 19.67 -52.11
N ASN A 530 0.38 19.15 -53.10
CA ASN A 530 -0.17 18.15 -54.03
C ASN A 530 -0.32 16.77 -53.37
N GLY A 531 0.53 16.43 -52.38
CA GLY A 531 0.49 15.13 -51.68
C GLY A 531 -0.74 15.01 -50.80
N LEU A 532 -0.95 15.97 -49.89
CA LEU A 532 -2.15 16.00 -49.03
C LEU A 532 -3.44 16.11 -49.87
N THR A 533 -3.42 16.90 -50.94
CA THR A 533 -4.56 17.04 -51.87
C THR A 533 -4.84 15.75 -52.66
N HIS A 534 -3.83 14.90 -52.89
CA HIS A 534 -4.01 13.57 -53.48
C HIS A 534 -4.60 12.59 -52.47
N PHE A 535 -4.02 12.54 -51.26
CA PHE A 535 -4.46 11.65 -50.18
C PHE A 535 -5.94 11.83 -49.85
N ILE A 536 -6.41 13.07 -49.62
CA ILE A 536 -7.84 13.37 -49.34
C ILE A 536 -8.78 12.88 -50.46
N LYS A 537 -8.31 12.83 -51.72
CA LYS A 537 -9.13 12.45 -52.88
C LYS A 537 -9.10 10.96 -53.22
N THR A 538 -8.16 10.20 -52.68
CA THR A 538 -7.90 8.81 -53.07
C THR A 538 -7.86 7.83 -51.90
N GLY A 539 -7.55 8.30 -50.68
CA GLY A 539 -7.32 7.46 -49.51
C GLY A 539 -5.94 6.79 -49.48
N GLU A 540 -5.11 6.99 -50.50
CA GLU A 540 -3.80 6.33 -50.65
C GLU A 540 -2.66 7.33 -50.43
N THR A 541 -1.75 7.00 -49.51
CA THR A 541 -0.45 7.66 -49.39
C THR A 541 0.40 7.37 -50.61
N ILE A 542 1.07 8.39 -51.15
CA ILE A 542 2.26 8.16 -51.97
C ILE A 542 3.29 7.51 -51.03
N THR A 543 3.88 6.38 -51.40
CA THR A 543 4.64 5.54 -50.47
C THR A 543 5.97 6.19 -50.05
N GLY A 544 5.92 6.96 -48.97
CA GLY A 544 7.09 7.40 -48.21
C GLY A 544 7.69 6.27 -47.36
N GLU A 545 8.96 6.43 -47.00
CA GLU A 545 9.67 5.48 -46.13
C GLU A 545 9.37 5.80 -44.66
N MET A 546 9.16 4.77 -43.83
CA MET A 546 8.95 4.95 -42.37
C MET A 546 10.16 5.66 -41.76
N ASP A 547 9.91 6.74 -41.01
CA ASP A 547 10.96 7.59 -40.45
C ASP A 547 11.32 7.26 -38.99
N VAL A 548 12.39 7.90 -38.50
CA VAL A 548 12.92 7.76 -37.14
C VAL A 548 11.90 8.15 -36.07
N GLY A 549 11.07 9.16 -36.36
CA GLY A 549 10.08 9.68 -35.43
C GLY A 549 8.85 8.77 -35.28
N ASP A 550 8.46 8.09 -36.35
CA ASP A 550 7.47 7.01 -36.34
C ASP A 550 8.02 5.76 -35.64
N ALA A 551 9.30 5.45 -35.82
CA ALA A 551 9.94 4.30 -35.19
C ALA A 551 10.01 4.38 -33.65
N TYR A 552 10.38 5.53 -33.08
CA TYR A 552 10.33 5.74 -31.61
C TYR A 552 8.91 5.55 -31.06
N ARG A 553 7.90 6.10 -31.75
CA ARG A 553 6.49 5.99 -31.35
C ARG A 553 5.98 4.55 -31.41
N MET A 554 6.42 3.78 -32.41
CA MET A 554 6.02 2.37 -32.60
C MET A 554 6.49 1.46 -31.45
N LEU A 555 7.65 1.78 -30.85
CA LEU A 555 8.18 1.06 -29.68
C LEU A 555 7.68 1.65 -28.34
N GLN A 556 6.67 2.52 -28.35
CA GLN A 556 6.13 3.20 -27.17
C GLN A 556 7.14 4.07 -26.38
N ILE A 557 8.22 4.53 -27.03
CA ILE A 557 9.29 5.30 -26.38
C ILE A 557 8.89 6.78 -26.35
N PRO A 558 8.68 7.39 -25.16
CA PRO A 558 8.15 8.76 -25.06
C PRO A 558 9.23 9.84 -25.28
N ASP A 559 10.51 9.49 -25.14
CA ASP A 559 11.65 10.42 -25.23
C ASP A 559 12.60 9.99 -26.37
N ARG A 560 12.86 10.89 -27.32
CA ARG A 560 13.78 10.63 -28.44
C ARG A 560 15.26 10.79 -28.07
N THR A 561 15.56 11.14 -26.82
CA THR A 561 16.91 11.07 -26.24
C THR A 561 17.18 9.73 -25.55
N ALA A 562 16.21 8.80 -25.56
CA ALA A 562 16.39 7.43 -25.11
C ALA A 562 17.59 6.77 -25.80
N ASP A 563 18.53 6.31 -24.98
CA ASP A 563 19.68 5.51 -25.39
C ASP A 563 19.28 4.11 -25.88
N GLU A 564 20.26 3.39 -26.44
CA GLU A 564 20.08 2.06 -26.99
C GLU A 564 19.50 1.06 -25.97
N GLU A 565 19.73 1.26 -24.67
CA GLU A 565 19.21 0.38 -23.62
C GLU A 565 17.71 0.53 -23.43
N ALA A 566 17.24 1.77 -23.34
CA ALA A 566 15.83 2.08 -23.27
C ALA A 566 15.10 1.61 -24.54
N VAL A 567 15.72 1.77 -25.72
CA VAL A 567 15.17 1.28 -26.99
C VAL A 567 15.04 -0.26 -27.02
N MET A 568 16.05 -0.99 -26.54
CA MET A 568 15.99 -2.46 -26.44
C MET A 568 14.92 -2.94 -25.46
N ALA A 569 14.86 -2.35 -24.27
CA ALA A 569 13.88 -2.73 -23.25
C ALA A 569 12.45 -2.51 -23.78
N ALA A 570 12.18 -1.36 -24.40
CA ALA A 570 10.88 -1.02 -24.95
C ALA A 570 10.47 -1.95 -26.12
N TYR A 571 11.40 -2.29 -27.03
CA TYR A 571 11.14 -3.29 -28.08
C TYR A 571 10.83 -4.68 -27.52
N THR A 572 11.59 -5.13 -26.51
CA THR A 572 11.40 -6.47 -25.92
C THR A 572 10.04 -6.56 -25.23
N ILE A 573 9.64 -5.51 -24.49
CA ILE A 573 8.30 -5.40 -23.90
C ILE A 573 7.21 -5.40 -24.99
N CYS A 574 7.37 -4.62 -26.06
CA CYS A 574 6.38 -4.59 -27.15
C CYS A 574 6.23 -5.95 -27.88
N LEU A 575 7.32 -6.72 -28.01
CA LEU A 575 7.26 -8.09 -28.55
C LEU A 575 6.51 -9.05 -27.62
N ASP A 576 6.84 -9.06 -26.33
CA ASP A 576 6.21 -9.96 -25.36
C ASP A 576 4.73 -9.62 -25.13
N GLU A 577 4.37 -8.33 -25.12
CA GLU A 577 2.98 -7.87 -25.02
C GLU A 577 2.16 -8.15 -26.28
N ASN A 578 2.78 -8.10 -27.48
CA ASN A 578 2.04 -8.18 -28.74
C ASN A 578 2.79 -8.89 -29.89
N PRO A 579 3.05 -10.22 -29.80
CA PRO A 579 3.88 -10.95 -30.76
C PRO A 579 3.41 -10.88 -32.22
N SER A 580 2.12 -10.63 -32.46
CA SER A 580 1.53 -10.47 -33.79
C SER A 580 2.07 -9.28 -34.60
N HIS A 581 2.72 -8.31 -33.95
CA HIS A 581 3.27 -7.11 -34.62
C HIS A 581 4.81 -7.14 -34.79
N ALA A 582 5.45 -8.31 -34.58
CA ALA A 582 6.91 -8.45 -34.63
C ALA A 582 7.57 -7.89 -35.90
N GLU A 583 6.99 -8.06 -37.09
CA GLU A 583 7.54 -7.48 -38.34
C GLU A 583 7.57 -5.94 -38.32
N ILE A 584 6.61 -5.30 -37.65
CA ILE A 584 6.50 -3.84 -37.52
C ILE A 584 7.48 -3.33 -36.48
N TYR A 585 7.60 -4.00 -35.33
CA TYR A 585 8.60 -3.68 -34.31
C TYR A 585 10.04 -3.88 -34.84
N ASN A 586 10.29 -4.93 -35.62
CA ASN A 586 11.56 -5.13 -36.33
C ASN A 586 11.85 -3.97 -37.29
N ARG A 587 10.86 -3.54 -38.08
CA ARG A 587 11.03 -2.42 -39.00
C ARG A 587 11.32 -1.10 -38.29
N ALA A 588 10.64 -0.82 -37.17
CA ALA A 588 10.92 0.34 -36.33
C ALA A 588 12.33 0.28 -35.74
N LEU A 589 12.70 -0.86 -35.14
CA LEU A 589 14.01 -1.05 -34.54
C LEU A 589 15.14 -0.91 -35.59
N LEU A 590 14.96 -1.40 -36.82
CA LEU A 590 15.90 -1.21 -37.93
C LEU A 590 16.16 0.25 -38.31
N ILE A 591 15.21 1.15 -38.06
CA ILE A 591 15.34 2.57 -38.40
C ILE A 591 16.05 3.31 -37.27
N LEU A 592 15.66 3.06 -36.01
CA LEU A 592 16.39 3.59 -34.85
C LEU A 592 17.84 3.11 -34.83
N ALA A 593 18.07 1.83 -35.16
CA ALA A 593 19.40 1.26 -35.28
C ALA A 593 20.30 1.97 -36.30
N LYS A 594 19.72 2.49 -37.39
CA LYS A 594 20.46 3.26 -38.41
C LYS A 594 20.72 4.70 -37.97
N GLU A 595 19.73 5.36 -37.35
CA GLU A 595 19.88 6.73 -36.84
C GLU A 595 20.92 6.80 -35.70
N MET A 596 20.80 5.89 -34.73
CA MET A 596 21.72 5.77 -33.59
C MET A 596 23.07 5.15 -34.00
N ASN A 597 23.21 4.69 -35.25
CA ASN A 597 24.36 3.95 -35.77
C ASN A 597 24.73 2.72 -34.91
N SER A 598 23.72 2.08 -34.31
CA SER A 598 23.90 0.97 -33.37
C SER A 598 24.01 -0.38 -34.07
N ALA A 599 25.20 -0.98 -33.96
CA ALA A 599 25.44 -2.37 -34.34
C ALA A 599 24.77 -3.40 -33.40
N MET A 600 24.21 -2.96 -32.26
CA MET A 600 23.41 -3.79 -31.36
C MET A 600 21.97 -3.87 -31.87
N LEU A 601 21.31 -2.72 -32.03
CA LEU A 601 19.93 -2.63 -32.50
C LEU A 601 19.78 -3.20 -33.93
N LEU A 602 20.79 -3.03 -34.81
CA LEU A 602 20.79 -3.63 -36.16
C LEU A 602 20.79 -5.16 -36.11
N SER A 603 21.54 -5.75 -35.18
CA SER A 603 21.63 -7.20 -34.98
C SER A 603 20.33 -7.79 -34.45
N MET A 604 19.65 -7.04 -33.59
CA MET A 604 18.40 -7.40 -32.92
C MET A 604 17.21 -7.34 -33.88
N ALA A 605 17.18 -6.34 -34.76
CA ALA A 605 16.07 -6.08 -35.68
C ALA A 605 16.08 -6.94 -36.97
N GLY A 606 16.84 -8.03 -37.02
CA GLY A 606 16.77 -9.05 -38.07
C GLY A 606 17.44 -8.75 -39.42
N SER A 607 17.87 -7.52 -39.72
CA SER A 607 18.73 -7.24 -40.89
C SER A 607 20.24 -7.22 -40.56
N GLY A 608 20.61 -7.82 -39.43
CA GLY A 608 21.94 -7.76 -38.84
C GLY A 608 22.55 -9.11 -38.50
N GLU A 609 22.24 -10.16 -39.28
CA GLU A 609 23.20 -11.26 -39.48
C GLU A 609 24.45 -10.72 -40.22
N SER A 610 25.26 -9.93 -39.51
CA SER A 610 26.70 -10.13 -39.61
C SER A 610 26.97 -11.59 -39.29
N GLU A 611 27.76 -12.29 -40.12
CA GLU A 611 28.14 -13.71 -39.98
C GLU A 611 29.03 -13.94 -38.73
N ARG A 612 28.51 -13.62 -37.54
CA ARG A 612 29.18 -13.83 -36.25
C ARG A 612 29.22 -15.32 -36.01
N ASN A 613 30.42 -15.89 -36.12
CA ASN A 613 30.69 -17.26 -35.71
C ASN A 613 30.17 -17.49 -34.29
N LEU A 614 29.05 -18.23 -34.15
CA LEU A 614 28.35 -18.43 -32.87
C LEU A 614 29.16 -19.27 -31.87
N SER A 615 30.27 -19.88 -32.30
CA SER A 615 31.25 -20.51 -31.41
C SER A 615 32.23 -19.51 -30.75
N GLU A 616 32.31 -18.28 -31.26
CA GLU A 616 33.17 -17.19 -30.77
C GLU A 616 32.42 -16.10 -29.99
N TRP A 617 31.12 -16.28 -29.81
CA TRP A 617 30.24 -15.39 -29.06
C TRP A 617 29.57 -16.13 -27.90
N PRO A 618 29.47 -15.50 -26.72
CA PRO A 618 28.62 -16.02 -25.65
C PRO A 618 27.16 -15.96 -26.08
N VAL A 619 26.35 -16.81 -25.47
CA VAL A 619 24.91 -16.92 -25.67
C VAL A 619 24.16 -15.97 -24.73
N GLY A 620 23.02 -15.42 -25.14
CA GLY A 620 22.10 -14.67 -24.28
C GLY A 620 21.15 -15.56 -23.47
N LEU A 621 20.44 -14.97 -22.50
CA LEU A 621 19.38 -15.64 -21.75
C LEU A 621 18.02 -14.94 -21.95
N GLN A 622 17.03 -15.68 -22.44
CA GLN A 622 15.68 -15.15 -22.57
C GLN A 622 15.06 -14.88 -21.19
N ASN A 623 14.33 -13.78 -21.08
CA ASN A 623 13.70 -13.37 -19.83
C ASN A 623 12.36 -14.12 -19.62
N ILE A 624 11.94 -14.26 -18.36
CA ILE A 624 10.75 -15.02 -17.96
C ILE A 624 9.90 -14.17 -17.01
N GLY A 625 9.43 -13.03 -17.53
CA GLY A 625 8.80 -11.97 -16.74
C GLY A 625 9.84 -11.07 -16.06
N ASN A 626 9.64 -10.74 -14.79
CA ASN A 626 10.48 -9.78 -14.05
C ASN A 626 11.82 -10.38 -13.56
N THR A 627 12.61 -11.02 -14.44
CA THR A 627 13.78 -11.85 -14.05
C THR A 627 15.13 -11.45 -14.68
N CYS A 628 15.28 -10.24 -15.24
CA CYS A 628 16.53 -9.78 -15.88
C CYS A 628 17.76 -9.78 -14.95
N TYR A 629 17.57 -9.53 -13.64
CA TYR A 629 18.65 -9.66 -12.66
C TYR A 629 19.08 -11.12 -12.45
N LEU A 630 18.16 -12.08 -12.54
CA LEU A 630 18.48 -13.51 -12.46
C LEU A 630 19.32 -13.92 -13.68
N ASN A 631 18.92 -13.51 -14.88
CA ASN A 631 19.68 -13.75 -16.11
C ASN A 631 21.11 -13.20 -16.01
N SER A 632 21.25 -11.95 -15.55
CA SER A 632 22.55 -11.31 -15.32
C SER A 632 23.43 -12.07 -14.31
N LEU A 633 22.84 -12.63 -13.25
CA LEU A 633 23.57 -13.48 -12.30
C LEU A 633 23.97 -14.83 -12.90
N LEU A 634 23.09 -15.49 -13.65
CA LEU A 634 23.36 -16.77 -14.30
C LEU A 634 24.49 -16.66 -15.33
N GLN A 635 24.51 -15.58 -16.11
CA GLN A 635 25.61 -15.25 -17.03
C GLN A 635 26.95 -15.07 -16.30
N PHE A 636 26.96 -14.35 -15.17
CA PHE A 636 28.16 -14.23 -14.34
C PHE A 636 28.64 -15.60 -13.83
N TYR A 637 27.75 -16.43 -13.29
CA TYR A 637 28.14 -17.75 -12.78
C TYR A 637 28.62 -18.70 -13.89
N PHE A 638 28.09 -18.59 -15.11
CA PHE A 638 28.57 -19.33 -16.28
C PHE A 638 29.97 -18.87 -16.73
N SER A 639 30.27 -17.57 -16.63
CA SER A 639 31.56 -17.01 -17.05
C SER A 639 32.72 -17.36 -16.10
N VAL A 640 32.42 -17.66 -14.82
CA VAL A 640 33.39 -18.16 -13.83
C VAL A 640 33.71 -19.64 -14.08
N LYS A 641 34.83 -19.89 -14.76
CA LYS A 641 35.23 -21.22 -15.22
C LYS A 641 35.25 -22.31 -14.13
N PRO A 642 35.90 -22.14 -12.97
CA PRO A 642 35.96 -23.21 -11.97
C PRO A 642 34.63 -23.44 -11.24
N TYR A 643 33.63 -22.57 -11.44
CA TYR A 643 32.27 -22.76 -10.97
C TYR A 643 31.42 -23.44 -12.06
N ARG A 644 31.51 -23.01 -13.31
CA ARG A 644 30.91 -23.72 -14.45
C ARG A 644 31.38 -25.18 -14.51
N ASP A 645 32.68 -25.43 -14.40
CA ASP A 645 33.26 -26.78 -14.43
C ASP A 645 32.81 -27.66 -13.25
N LEU A 646 32.46 -27.06 -12.10
CA LEU A 646 31.88 -27.72 -10.92
C LEU A 646 30.42 -28.13 -11.16
N VAL A 647 29.63 -27.24 -11.78
CA VAL A 647 28.21 -27.45 -12.09
C VAL A 647 28.03 -28.48 -13.22
N LEU A 648 28.80 -28.36 -14.31
CA LEU A 648 28.77 -29.29 -15.44
C LEU A 648 29.19 -30.72 -15.09
N HIS A 649 29.81 -30.92 -13.93
CA HIS A 649 30.25 -32.21 -13.42
C HIS A 649 29.74 -32.49 -12.00
N VAL A 650 28.54 -31.99 -11.67
CA VAL A 650 27.95 -32.12 -10.34
C VAL A 650 27.95 -33.56 -9.83
N GLU A 651 27.82 -34.57 -10.70
CA GLU A 651 27.84 -35.99 -10.34
C GLU A 651 29.17 -36.44 -9.71
N LYS A 652 30.29 -35.76 -10.01
CA LYS A 652 31.62 -36.01 -9.41
C LYS A 652 31.80 -35.35 -8.05
N HIS A 653 30.92 -34.41 -7.69
CA HIS A 653 31.09 -33.51 -6.55
C HIS A 653 29.91 -33.52 -5.57
N GLN A 654 28.75 -34.06 -5.95
CA GLN A 654 27.52 -34.06 -5.17
C GLN A 654 27.60 -34.89 -3.89
N MET A 655 26.87 -34.48 -2.86
CA MET A 655 26.68 -35.23 -1.61
C MET A 655 26.11 -36.63 -1.88
N ASP A 656 26.74 -37.64 -1.28
CA ASP A 656 26.19 -39.01 -1.25
C ASP A 656 25.01 -39.08 -0.28
N MET A 657 23.79 -39.14 -0.83
CA MET A 657 22.55 -39.22 -0.07
C MET A 657 22.36 -40.57 0.65
N SER A 658 23.16 -41.60 0.35
CA SER A 658 23.12 -42.88 1.07
C SER A 658 23.92 -42.86 2.37
N ASN A 659 24.89 -41.93 2.51
CA ASN A 659 25.74 -41.81 3.69
C ASN A 659 25.15 -40.85 4.73
N ILE A 660 24.31 -41.42 5.61
CA ILE A 660 23.64 -40.70 6.71
C ILE A 660 24.64 -39.93 7.60
N THR A 661 25.85 -40.46 7.84
CA THR A 661 26.87 -39.79 8.67
C THR A 661 27.32 -38.48 8.04
N SER A 662 27.64 -38.49 6.75
CA SER A 662 28.04 -37.29 6.00
C SER A 662 26.92 -36.23 5.90
N ILE A 663 25.65 -36.63 5.99
CA ILE A 663 24.53 -35.68 6.09
C ILE A 663 24.47 -35.03 7.48
N VAL A 664 24.61 -35.81 8.57
CA VAL A 664 24.47 -35.34 9.96
C VAL A 664 25.61 -34.41 10.41
N GLU A 665 26.79 -34.57 9.82
CA GLU A 665 28.00 -33.79 10.12
C GLU A 665 28.11 -32.49 9.29
N LYS A 666 27.40 -32.37 8.17
CA LYS A 666 27.52 -31.23 7.24
C LYS A 666 27.03 -29.91 7.84
N LYS A 667 27.93 -28.91 7.85
CA LYS A 667 27.59 -27.50 8.15
C LYS A 667 27.97 -26.57 7.01
N VAL A 668 27.10 -25.58 6.77
CA VAL A 668 27.31 -24.45 5.86
C VAL A 668 26.80 -23.19 6.55
N GLY A 669 27.63 -22.15 6.66
CA GLY A 669 27.29 -20.90 7.36
C GLY A 669 27.12 -21.09 8.87
N SER A 670 27.92 -21.95 9.49
CA SER A 670 27.79 -22.44 10.88
C SER A 670 26.50 -23.23 11.18
N ARG A 671 25.59 -23.38 10.21
CA ARG A 671 24.30 -24.04 10.32
C ARG A 671 24.39 -25.50 9.84
N LYS A 672 23.79 -26.44 10.58
CA LYS A 672 23.59 -27.81 10.09
C LYS A 672 22.61 -27.81 8.92
N VAL A 673 22.95 -28.53 7.85
CA VAL A 673 22.11 -28.66 6.65
C VAL A 673 21.24 -29.91 6.78
N THR A 674 19.94 -29.81 6.45
CA THR A 674 19.04 -30.98 6.47
C THR A 674 19.10 -31.76 5.15
N GLY A 675 18.81 -33.08 5.19
CA GLY A 675 18.81 -33.92 3.98
C GLY A 675 17.89 -33.40 2.87
N LYS A 676 16.76 -32.76 3.21
CA LYS A 676 15.84 -32.13 2.23
C LYS A 676 16.43 -30.88 1.58
N GLU A 677 17.24 -30.10 2.30
CA GLU A 677 17.96 -28.96 1.71
C GLU A 677 19.08 -29.44 0.80
N ILE A 678 19.76 -30.55 1.12
CA ILE A 678 20.76 -31.17 0.25
C ILE A 678 20.08 -31.66 -1.04
N GLU A 679 18.99 -32.43 -0.94
CA GLU A 679 18.18 -32.92 -2.08
C GLU A 679 17.73 -31.77 -3.01
N ARG A 680 17.15 -30.70 -2.44
CA ARG A 680 16.76 -29.50 -3.15
C ARG A 680 17.95 -28.82 -3.85
N SER A 681 19.09 -28.76 -3.18
CA SER A 681 20.30 -28.11 -3.69
C SER A 681 20.98 -28.92 -4.81
N LEU A 682 20.96 -30.26 -4.75
CA LEU A 682 21.35 -31.11 -5.88
C LEU A 682 20.47 -30.80 -7.09
N ARG A 683 19.15 -30.72 -6.89
CA ARG A 683 18.22 -30.41 -7.99
C ARG A 683 18.46 -29.02 -8.58
N PHE A 684 18.76 -28.02 -7.76
CA PHE A 684 19.19 -26.69 -8.23
C PHE A 684 20.44 -26.77 -9.11
N LEU A 685 21.50 -27.47 -8.68
CA LEU A 685 22.70 -27.63 -9.51
C LEU A 685 22.47 -28.48 -10.77
N GLN A 686 21.54 -29.44 -10.74
CA GLN A 686 21.17 -30.24 -11.92
C GLN A 686 20.45 -29.38 -12.97
N GLU A 687 19.46 -28.56 -12.57
CA GLU A 687 18.76 -27.63 -13.45
C GLU A 687 19.73 -26.54 -13.99
N LEU A 688 20.62 -26.02 -13.14
CA LEU A 688 21.68 -25.08 -13.55
C LEU A 688 22.67 -25.73 -14.53
N GLY A 689 22.98 -27.01 -14.33
CA GLY A 689 23.82 -27.81 -15.23
C GLY A 689 23.14 -28.19 -16.55
N VAL A 690 21.81 -28.23 -16.61
CA VAL A 690 21.07 -28.27 -17.89
C VAL A 690 21.29 -26.94 -18.62
N LEU A 691 20.96 -25.81 -17.99
CA LEU A 691 21.16 -24.49 -18.60
C LEU A 691 22.61 -24.27 -19.06
N PHE A 692 23.62 -24.61 -18.25
CA PHE A 692 25.02 -24.46 -18.62
C PHE A 692 25.45 -25.38 -19.79
N ARG A 693 24.78 -26.51 -20.02
CA ARG A 693 25.00 -27.34 -21.22
C ARG A 693 24.32 -26.70 -22.43
N ASP A 694 23.07 -26.29 -22.30
CA ASP A 694 22.32 -25.60 -23.37
C ASP A 694 23.04 -24.32 -23.82
N MET A 695 23.61 -23.56 -22.88
CA MET A 695 24.41 -22.37 -23.18
C MET A 695 25.67 -22.68 -24.02
N ILE A 696 26.29 -23.84 -23.82
CA ILE A 696 27.46 -24.29 -24.59
C ILE A 696 27.04 -24.81 -25.96
N THR A 697 26.02 -25.66 -26.05
CA THR A 697 25.73 -26.47 -27.24
C THR A 697 24.60 -25.94 -28.12
N SER A 698 23.77 -25.00 -27.65
CA SER A 698 22.65 -24.47 -28.44
C SER A 698 23.16 -23.77 -29.70
N PRO A 699 22.62 -24.08 -30.90
CA PRO A 699 22.97 -23.37 -32.13
C PRO A 699 22.39 -21.96 -32.19
N ASN A 700 21.51 -21.58 -31.25
CA ASN A 700 20.88 -20.26 -31.20
C ASN A 700 21.81 -19.21 -30.56
N SER A 701 21.48 -17.93 -30.78
CA SER A 701 22.08 -16.77 -30.10
C SER A 701 21.68 -16.65 -28.62
N SER A 702 20.52 -17.17 -28.22
CA SER A 702 20.01 -17.16 -26.85
C SER A 702 19.42 -18.52 -26.43
N VAL A 703 19.26 -18.73 -25.11
CA VAL A 703 18.56 -19.89 -24.53
C VAL A 703 17.65 -19.47 -23.37
N THR A 704 16.60 -20.25 -23.10
CA THR A 704 15.61 -19.96 -22.05
C THR A 704 15.96 -20.74 -20.75
N PRO A 705 16.11 -20.09 -19.58
CA PRO A 705 16.19 -20.79 -18.30
C PRO A 705 14.95 -21.66 -18.00
N SER A 706 15.11 -22.73 -17.21
CA SER A 706 13.94 -23.52 -16.78
C SER A 706 13.13 -22.76 -15.71
N LYS A 707 11.79 -22.84 -15.75
CA LYS A 707 10.94 -22.21 -14.71
C LYS A 707 11.21 -22.79 -13.32
N GLU A 708 11.66 -24.04 -13.22
CA GLU A 708 12.10 -24.62 -11.95
C GLU A 708 13.44 -24.03 -11.49
N LEU A 709 14.41 -23.80 -12.40
CA LEU A 709 15.67 -23.15 -12.07
C LEU A 709 15.40 -21.74 -11.50
N ALA A 710 14.54 -20.96 -12.15
CA ALA A 710 14.11 -19.66 -11.65
C ALA A 710 13.50 -19.79 -10.24
N ARG A 711 12.52 -20.68 -10.05
CA ARG A 711 11.87 -20.92 -8.76
C ARG A 711 12.83 -21.37 -7.65
N LEU A 712 13.75 -22.30 -7.93
CA LEU A 712 14.74 -22.79 -6.97
C LEU A 712 15.77 -21.71 -6.58
N THR A 713 16.03 -20.77 -7.48
CA THR A 713 16.95 -19.64 -7.27
C THR A 713 16.28 -18.49 -6.53
N LEU A 714 15.03 -18.15 -6.89
CA LEU A 714 14.25 -17.04 -6.34
C LEU A 714 13.51 -17.36 -5.05
N ILE A 715 13.37 -18.64 -4.65
CA ILE A 715 12.74 -19.01 -3.38
C ILE A 715 13.78 -19.67 -2.48
N SER A 716 13.96 -19.16 -1.27
CA SER A 716 14.77 -19.82 -0.24
C SER A 716 14.04 -21.04 0.37
N PRO A 717 14.75 -22.08 0.87
CA PRO A 717 14.12 -23.28 1.42
C PRO A 717 13.13 -23.01 2.58
N ASN A 718 13.33 -21.92 3.32
CA ASN A 718 12.44 -21.48 4.40
C ASN A 718 11.17 -20.81 3.85
N ASN A 719 11.30 -19.98 2.81
CA ASN A 719 10.19 -19.24 2.21
C ASN A 719 9.22 -20.18 1.47
N GLU A 720 9.73 -21.25 0.84
CA GLU A 720 8.92 -22.26 0.12
C GLU A 720 7.83 -22.90 0.99
N ALA A 721 8.13 -23.19 2.26
CA ALA A 721 7.18 -23.74 3.23
C ALA A 721 6.21 -22.70 3.83
N ALA A 722 6.41 -21.41 3.56
CA ALA A 722 5.50 -20.33 3.94
C ALA A 722 4.58 -19.91 2.77
N ILE A 723 5.13 -19.85 1.55
CA ILE A 723 4.40 -19.56 0.31
C ILE A 723 3.35 -20.64 0.06
N ARG A 724 3.71 -21.93 0.09
CA ARG A 724 2.74 -23.02 -0.15
C ARG A 724 1.54 -23.00 0.78
N ARG A 725 1.75 -22.71 2.07
CA ARG A 725 0.65 -22.55 3.04
C ARG A 725 -0.27 -21.37 2.68
N ARG A 726 0.27 -20.30 2.09
CA ARG A 726 -0.48 -19.13 1.63
C ARG A 726 -1.30 -19.46 0.38
N SER A 727 -0.71 -20.08 -0.64
CA SER A 727 -1.39 -20.48 -1.87
C SER A 727 -2.49 -21.54 -1.63
N THR A 728 -2.28 -22.52 -0.73
CA THR A 728 -3.35 -23.49 -0.38
C THR A 728 -4.56 -22.85 0.30
N ILE A 729 -4.38 -21.74 1.02
CA ILE A 729 -5.50 -21.01 1.65
C ILE A 729 -6.31 -20.22 0.61
N ASN A 730 -5.65 -19.64 -0.39
CA ASN A 730 -6.33 -18.94 -1.48
C ASN A 730 -7.07 -19.90 -2.42
N ALA A 731 -6.46 -21.05 -2.77
CA ALA A 731 -7.09 -22.07 -3.61
C ALA A 731 -8.39 -22.64 -3.01
N SER A 732 -8.53 -22.64 -1.67
CA SER A 732 -9.74 -23.13 -0.99
C SER A 732 -10.91 -22.13 -0.96
N LYS A 733 -10.75 -20.89 -1.43
CA LYS A 733 -11.80 -19.86 -1.39
C LYS A 733 -12.79 -19.88 -2.55
N THR A 734 -12.52 -20.61 -3.63
CA THR A 734 -13.36 -20.59 -4.84
C THR A 734 -14.58 -21.51 -4.75
N HIS A 735 -14.54 -22.59 -3.95
CA HIS A 735 -15.68 -23.49 -3.73
C HIS A 735 -15.74 -24.01 -2.27
N GLY A 736 -16.51 -23.33 -1.43
CA GLY A 736 -16.84 -23.75 -0.06
C GLY A 736 -18.11 -23.07 0.46
N LEU A 737 -18.84 -23.72 1.38
CA LEU A 737 -19.99 -23.12 2.07
C LEU A 737 -19.47 -22.11 3.12
N GLY A 738 -20.12 -20.96 3.22
CA GLY A 738 -19.61 -19.78 3.93
C GLY A 738 -19.58 -19.88 5.47
N ASP A 739 -18.86 -18.93 6.07
CA ASP A 739 -18.61 -18.85 7.51
C ASP A 739 -19.81 -18.35 8.32
N ILE A 740 -19.84 -18.69 9.62
CA ILE A 740 -20.69 -18.05 10.62
C ILE A 740 -19.79 -17.61 11.79
N ASN A 741 -19.94 -16.35 12.24
CA ASN A 741 -19.17 -15.76 13.34
C ASN A 741 -17.63 -15.90 13.24
N GLY A 742 -17.09 -15.85 12.01
CA GLY A 742 -15.64 -15.86 11.77
C GLY A 742 -14.95 -17.21 11.95
N ALA A 743 -15.70 -18.30 12.03
CA ALA A 743 -15.17 -19.67 12.02
C ALA A 743 -15.78 -20.49 10.86
N PRO A 744 -14.97 -21.34 10.18
CA PRO A 744 -15.45 -22.12 9.05
C PRO A 744 -16.37 -23.27 9.48
N VAL A 745 -17.47 -23.44 8.76
CA VAL A 745 -18.49 -24.46 9.04
C VAL A 745 -18.00 -25.84 8.57
N LEU A 746 -17.36 -26.58 9.47
CA LEU A 746 -16.96 -27.97 9.24
C LEU A 746 -18.19 -28.90 9.25
N GLY A 747 -18.43 -29.59 8.13
CA GLY A 747 -19.38 -30.70 8.05
C GLY A 747 -18.92 -31.92 8.89
N PRO A 748 -19.83 -32.84 9.24
CA PRO A 748 -19.53 -33.97 10.12
C PRO A 748 -18.48 -34.90 9.52
N LEU A 749 -17.33 -34.99 10.18
CA LEU A 749 -16.27 -35.93 9.84
C LEU A 749 -16.73 -37.37 10.07
N GLY A 750 -16.54 -38.24 9.07
CA GLY A 750 -16.76 -39.67 9.20
C GLY A 750 -15.74 -40.33 10.15
N PRO A 751 -16.06 -41.51 10.72
CA PRO A 751 -15.15 -42.20 11.63
C PRO A 751 -13.85 -42.62 10.92
N PRO A 752 -12.69 -42.54 11.60
CA PRO A 752 -11.41 -42.88 11.01
C PRO A 752 -11.30 -44.38 10.70
N GLN A 753 -10.72 -44.72 9.55
CA GLN A 753 -10.33 -46.11 9.26
C GLN A 753 -9.03 -46.47 9.99
N PRO A 754 -8.87 -47.72 10.46
CA PRO A 754 -7.69 -48.14 11.21
C PRO A 754 -6.48 -48.35 10.30
N VAL A 755 -5.34 -47.78 10.68
CA VAL A 755 -4.01 -48.20 10.21
C VAL A 755 -3.46 -49.18 11.24
N ALA A 756 -2.90 -50.31 10.79
CA ALA A 756 -2.39 -51.35 11.67
C ALA A 756 -1.00 -51.00 12.23
N GLU A 757 -0.80 -51.27 13.53
CA GLU A 757 0.50 -51.19 14.20
C GLU A 757 1.06 -52.60 14.47
N GLU A 758 2.32 -52.82 14.09
CA GLU A 758 3.28 -53.65 14.84
C GLU A 758 4.60 -52.85 14.82
N SER A 759 5.05 -52.22 15.92
CA SER A 759 5.61 -52.78 17.17
C SER A 759 7.03 -53.37 16.97
N THR A 760 8.02 -53.21 17.85
CA THR A 760 8.02 -52.79 19.27
C THR A 760 9.16 -51.83 19.66
N GLU A 761 8.82 -50.84 20.47
CA GLU A 761 9.47 -50.38 21.72
C GLU A 761 11.00 -50.53 21.96
N GLN A 762 11.62 -49.43 22.42
CA GLN A 762 12.14 -49.40 23.80
C GLN A 762 12.23 -47.97 24.40
N THR A 763 12.14 -47.92 25.73
CA THR A 763 11.99 -46.74 26.61
C THR A 763 13.32 -45.97 26.82
N PRO A 764 13.35 -44.70 27.34
CA PRO A 764 12.94 -44.41 28.74
C PRO A 764 12.39 -43.02 29.13
N ALA A 765 11.54 -43.06 30.16
CA ALA A 765 11.49 -42.19 31.36
C ALA A 765 11.52 -40.64 31.26
N ASN A 766 10.40 -40.06 31.69
CA ASN A 766 10.28 -38.97 32.68
C ASN A 766 11.56 -38.27 33.19
N GLN A 767 11.55 -36.93 33.16
CA GLN A 767 12.03 -36.15 34.31
C GLN A 767 10.88 -35.34 34.93
N ALA A 768 10.88 -35.26 36.26
CA ALA A 768 9.94 -34.48 37.01
C ALA A 768 10.44 -33.04 37.20
N THR A 769 9.53 -32.09 36.98
CA THR A 769 9.36 -30.80 37.68
C THR A 769 10.43 -30.30 38.67
N LYS A 770 10.71 -28.99 38.57
CA LYS A 770 11.05 -28.04 39.67
C LYS A 770 12.48 -28.13 40.25
N THR A 771 13.11 -27.04 40.73
CA THR A 771 12.78 -25.59 40.73
C THR A 771 14.02 -24.73 41.07
N VAL A 772 14.03 -23.48 40.58
CA VAL A 772 14.57 -22.25 41.22
C VAL A 772 16.06 -22.21 41.61
N GLY A 773 16.74 -21.18 41.10
CA GLY A 773 17.98 -20.63 41.65
C GLY A 773 18.21 -19.22 41.11
N VAL A 774 17.90 -18.19 41.90
CA VAL A 774 18.12 -16.77 41.54
C VAL A 774 18.84 -16.06 42.67
N SER A 775 20.17 -16.10 42.62
CA SER A 775 21.14 -15.19 43.26
C SER A 775 22.51 -15.46 42.60
N ASP A 776 23.50 -14.57 42.62
CA ASP A 776 23.61 -13.25 43.25
C ASP A 776 24.04 -12.17 42.25
N ALA A 777 23.73 -10.91 42.57
CA ALA A 777 24.15 -9.75 41.78
C ALA A 777 25.43 -9.12 42.36
N GLY A 778 26.31 -8.61 41.49
CA GLY A 778 27.30 -7.62 41.91
C GLY A 778 26.59 -6.33 42.32
N SER A 779 26.81 -5.86 43.55
CA SER A 779 26.12 -4.69 44.13
C SER A 779 27.07 -3.85 44.98
N ASP A 780 27.00 -2.54 44.79
CA ASP A 780 27.47 -1.48 45.70
C ASP A 780 26.92 -0.15 45.16
N ALA A 781 26.20 0.73 45.88
CA ALA A 781 25.46 0.64 47.14
C ALA A 781 24.29 1.69 47.04
N THR A 782 23.21 1.73 47.82
CA THR A 782 23.09 1.69 49.30
C THR A 782 21.63 1.40 49.77
N THR A 783 21.51 0.64 50.87
CA THR A 783 20.52 0.67 51.99
C THR A 783 19.24 1.56 51.92
N VAL A 784 18.06 1.19 52.48
CA VAL A 784 17.74 0.49 53.77
C VAL A 784 16.48 -0.43 53.64
N THR A 785 16.17 -1.27 54.65
CA THR A 785 15.29 -2.47 54.62
C THR A 785 13.91 -2.37 55.33
N ASN A 786 12.98 -3.29 54.98
CA ASN A 786 12.03 -4.11 55.82
C ASN A 786 10.69 -4.37 55.07
N ASN A 787 10.17 -5.60 54.85
CA ASN A 787 9.72 -6.70 55.74
C ASN A 787 8.46 -6.36 56.59
N ASN A 788 7.40 -7.18 56.77
CA ASN A 788 6.85 -8.46 56.21
C ASN A 788 5.33 -8.52 56.56
N ILE A 789 4.46 -9.41 56.03
CA ILE A 789 4.08 -10.77 56.51
C ILE A 789 2.94 -11.36 55.61
N MET A 790 2.70 -12.67 55.64
CA MET A 790 1.81 -13.49 54.77
C MET A 790 0.36 -13.65 55.29
N ASP A 791 -0.59 -14.13 54.45
CA ASP A 791 -1.30 -15.43 54.64
C ASP A 791 -2.25 -15.85 53.48
N THR A 792 -2.68 -17.13 53.45
CA THR A 792 -3.58 -17.80 52.46
C THR A 792 -4.40 -18.92 53.16
N PRO A 793 -5.61 -19.41 52.72
CA PRO A 793 -5.75 -20.38 51.58
C PRO A 793 -7.13 -20.57 50.85
N VAL A 794 -7.10 -21.00 49.56
CA VAL A 794 -7.62 -22.26 48.90
C VAL A 794 -8.73 -23.11 49.63
N PRO A 795 -9.70 -23.86 48.99
CA PRO A 795 -9.83 -24.45 47.61
C PRO A 795 -11.23 -24.37 46.88
N THR A 796 -11.41 -25.12 45.77
CA THR A 796 -12.67 -25.31 44.97
C THR A 796 -12.91 -26.79 44.58
N MET A 797 -14.19 -27.26 44.55
CA MET A 797 -14.78 -28.47 43.89
C MET A 797 -16.29 -28.55 44.29
N THR A 798 -17.27 -29.33 43.77
CA THR A 798 -17.47 -30.36 42.70
C THR A 798 -18.99 -30.47 42.39
N SER A 799 -19.44 -31.01 41.24
CA SER A 799 -20.89 -31.33 41.03
C SER A 799 -21.23 -32.45 40.01
N ALA A 800 -22.00 -33.47 40.46
CA ALA A 800 -22.84 -34.45 39.72
C ALA A 800 -23.42 -35.46 40.76
N PRO A 801 -24.68 -35.99 40.66
CA PRO A 801 -25.06 -37.16 39.82
C PRO A 801 -26.45 -36.93 39.12
N ILE A 802 -27.37 -37.85 38.70
CA ILE A 802 -27.70 -39.30 38.91
C ILE A 802 -28.30 -39.89 37.59
N ALA A 803 -28.47 -41.23 37.50
CA ALA A 803 -29.10 -42.01 36.41
C ALA A 803 -30.62 -42.26 36.63
N ALA A 804 -31.40 -43.09 35.90
CA ALA A 804 -31.21 -44.05 34.78
C ALA A 804 -32.52 -44.05 33.89
N GLU A 805 -32.93 -44.97 32.99
CA GLU A 805 -32.67 -46.37 32.52
C GLU A 805 -33.00 -46.44 30.98
N GLY A 806 -32.87 -47.51 30.17
CA GLY A 806 -32.28 -48.87 30.31
C GLY A 806 -32.93 -49.92 29.36
N ALA A 807 -32.10 -50.78 28.72
CA ALA A 807 -32.46 -51.97 27.88
C ALA A 807 -33.18 -51.72 26.51
N SER A 808 -33.12 -52.56 25.46
CA SER A 808 -32.41 -53.86 25.19
C SER A 808 -32.15 -54.12 23.68
N GLU A 809 -31.13 -54.94 23.36
CA GLU A 809 -30.84 -55.59 22.05
C GLU A 809 -31.70 -56.88 21.83
N PRO A 810 -31.51 -57.85 20.85
CA PRO A 810 -30.37 -58.10 19.93
C PRO A 810 -30.61 -58.83 18.54
N THR A 811 -29.49 -59.27 17.93
CA THR A 811 -29.24 -60.45 17.03
C THR A 811 -29.48 -60.46 15.49
N ASP A 812 -28.36 -60.66 14.78
CA ASP A 812 -28.01 -61.72 13.78
C ASP A 812 -28.53 -61.83 12.31
N SER A 813 -27.51 -61.98 11.43
CA SER A 813 -27.35 -62.99 10.35
C SER A 813 -27.65 -62.72 8.84
N ILE A 814 -26.57 -62.68 8.05
CA ILE A 814 -26.26 -63.40 6.78
C ILE A 814 -27.30 -63.42 5.61
N SER A 815 -27.00 -62.65 4.55
CA SER A 815 -26.91 -62.96 3.08
C SER A 815 -27.79 -64.03 2.38
N PRO A 816 -27.91 -64.01 1.01
CA PRO A 816 -28.14 -62.89 0.08
C PRO A 816 -29.18 -63.22 -1.04
N THR A 817 -29.87 -62.23 -1.64
CA THR A 817 -30.59 -62.42 -2.94
C THR A 817 -30.96 -61.09 -3.61
N GLN A 818 -31.08 -61.07 -4.95
CA GLN A 818 -31.60 -59.96 -5.77
C GLN A 818 -32.50 -60.53 -6.89
N PRO A 819 -33.55 -59.82 -7.35
CA PRO A 819 -33.42 -59.09 -8.63
C PRO A 819 -34.16 -57.73 -8.72
N ASP A 820 -33.70 -56.87 -9.63
CA ASP A 820 -34.26 -55.54 -9.97
C ASP A 820 -35.30 -55.63 -11.13
N PRO A 821 -35.78 -54.54 -11.81
CA PRO A 821 -35.71 -53.07 -11.58
C PRO A 821 -37.11 -52.38 -11.77
N PRO A 822 -37.24 -51.07 -12.08
CA PRO A 822 -36.57 -49.84 -11.61
C PRO A 822 -37.56 -48.77 -11.05
N ASN A 823 -37.06 -47.73 -10.34
CA ASN A 823 -37.38 -46.31 -10.62
C ASN A 823 -36.77 -45.30 -9.61
N ARG A 824 -35.53 -44.84 -9.88
CA ARG A 824 -35.00 -43.46 -9.69
C ARG A 824 -33.50 -43.43 -10.04
N PRO A 825 -32.93 -42.28 -10.44
CA PRO A 825 -31.54 -42.18 -10.89
C PRO A 825 -30.53 -42.29 -9.72
N PRO A 826 -29.29 -42.74 -9.98
CA PRO A 826 -28.24 -42.84 -8.96
C PRO A 826 -27.66 -41.45 -8.59
N PRO A 827 -27.02 -41.32 -7.41
CA PRO A 827 -26.24 -40.14 -7.07
C PRO A 827 -25.00 -40.01 -7.96
N VAL A 828 -24.59 -38.77 -8.24
CA VAL A 828 -23.38 -38.47 -9.01
C VAL A 828 -22.14 -38.82 -8.16
N PRO A 829 -21.11 -39.50 -8.70
CA PRO A 829 -19.87 -39.74 -7.97
C PRO A 829 -19.17 -38.41 -7.61
N PRO A 830 -18.37 -38.37 -6.53
CA PRO A 830 -17.58 -37.18 -6.20
C PRO A 830 -16.66 -36.84 -7.38
N ARG A 831 -16.82 -35.63 -7.92
CA ARG A 831 -15.92 -35.12 -8.95
C ARG A 831 -14.52 -35.02 -8.32
N PRO A 832 -13.45 -35.52 -8.96
CA PRO A 832 -12.11 -35.25 -8.47
C PRO A 832 -11.90 -33.73 -8.44
N ASN A 833 -11.34 -33.21 -7.35
CA ASN A 833 -10.80 -31.85 -7.39
C ASN A 833 -9.78 -31.79 -8.53
N PRO A 834 -9.80 -30.78 -9.40
CA PRO A 834 -8.68 -30.57 -10.30
C PRO A 834 -7.44 -30.37 -9.43
N GLU A 835 -6.37 -31.14 -9.68
CA GLU A 835 -5.05 -30.69 -9.25
C GLU A 835 -4.80 -29.36 -10.00
N PRO A 836 -4.45 -28.27 -9.31
CA PRO A 836 -4.08 -27.03 -9.98
C PRO A 836 -2.91 -27.32 -10.94
N ASP A 837 -2.91 -26.75 -12.15
CA ASP A 837 -1.85 -27.09 -13.10
C ASP A 837 -0.51 -26.69 -12.48
N ARG A 838 0.35 -27.69 -12.32
CA ARG A 838 1.71 -27.49 -11.79
C ARG A 838 2.45 -26.43 -12.60
N LYS A 839 2.16 -26.23 -13.89
CA LYS A 839 2.72 -25.13 -14.69
C LYS A 839 2.24 -23.74 -14.24
N GLU A 840 0.95 -23.60 -13.91
CA GLU A 840 0.39 -22.35 -13.38
C GLU A 840 0.96 -22.05 -11.99
N GLN A 841 1.06 -23.07 -11.12
CA GLN A 841 1.70 -22.92 -9.80
C GLN A 841 3.19 -22.55 -9.89
N LEU A 842 3.92 -23.07 -10.89
CA LEU A 842 5.32 -22.69 -11.14
C LEU A 842 5.44 -21.25 -11.66
N ILE A 843 4.41 -20.71 -12.31
CA ILE A 843 4.36 -19.29 -12.72
C ILE A 843 4.08 -18.42 -11.48
N GLU A 844 3.05 -18.74 -10.69
CA GLU A 844 2.72 -18.01 -9.45
C GLU A 844 3.90 -18.02 -8.45
N GLU A 845 4.55 -19.17 -8.22
CA GLU A 845 5.74 -19.24 -7.35
C GLU A 845 6.92 -18.39 -7.91
N VAL A 846 7.10 -18.28 -9.23
CA VAL A 846 8.15 -17.43 -9.83
C VAL A 846 7.82 -15.94 -9.78
N GLU A 847 6.58 -15.54 -10.06
CA GLU A 847 6.13 -14.14 -9.98
C GLU A 847 6.20 -13.59 -8.55
N ILE A 848 5.83 -14.41 -7.55
CA ILE A 848 6.02 -14.09 -6.12
C ILE A 848 7.52 -14.04 -5.76
N GLY A 849 8.33 -14.94 -6.32
CA GLY A 849 9.78 -14.97 -6.11
C GLY A 849 10.53 -13.78 -6.71
N ALA A 850 10.05 -13.24 -7.83
CA ALA A 850 10.70 -12.18 -8.60
C ALA A 850 10.85 -10.84 -7.85
N GLN A 851 10.10 -10.63 -6.75
CA GLN A 851 10.09 -9.41 -5.94
C GLN A 851 11.16 -9.37 -4.83
N GLN A 852 12.16 -10.26 -4.83
CA GLN A 852 13.20 -10.35 -3.80
C GLN A 852 14.45 -9.50 -4.08
N ASP A 853 15.21 -9.19 -3.02
CA ASP A 853 16.50 -8.51 -3.09
C ASP A 853 17.53 -9.41 -3.79
N VAL A 854 18.21 -8.87 -4.81
CA VAL A 854 19.31 -9.51 -5.54
C VAL A 854 20.39 -10.07 -4.58
N THR A 855 20.57 -9.42 -3.43
CA THR A 855 21.45 -9.84 -2.33
C THR A 855 21.03 -11.18 -1.70
N GLU A 856 19.72 -11.42 -1.48
CA GLU A 856 19.21 -12.71 -0.98
C GLU A 856 19.44 -13.80 -2.04
N VAL A 857 19.22 -13.46 -3.32
CA VAL A 857 19.39 -14.39 -4.45
C VAL A 857 20.85 -14.81 -4.64
N ILE A 858 21.82 -13.89 -4.58
CA ILE A 858 23.27 -14.21 -4.61
C ILE A 858 23.62 -15.16 -3.47
N ASN A 859 23.18 -14.87 -2.24
CA ASN A 859 23.43 -15.70 -1.08
C ASN A 859 22.75 -17.08 -1.19
N ASN A 860 21.54 -17.16 -1.75
CA ASN A 860 20.83 -18.41 -1.98
C ASN A 860 21.55 -19.31 -3.01
N VAL A 861 22.09 -18.74 -4.10
CA VAL A 861 22.89 -19.50 -5.08
C VAL A 861 24.16 -20.07 -4.42
N LEU A 862 24.95 -19.22 -3.75
CA LEU A 862 26.17 -19.69 -3.09
C LEU A 862 25.88 -20.73 -1.99
N PHE A 863 24.82 -20.53 -1.20
CA PHE A 863 24.40 -21.46 -0.15
C PHE A 863 23.96 -22.82 -0.71
N GLN A 864 23.12 -22.85 -1.75
CA GLN A 864 22.69 -24.10 -2.38
C GLN A 864 23.88 -24.84 -3.01
N SER A 865 24.78 -24.14 -3.71
CA SER A 865 25.98 -24.76 -4.28
C SER A 865 26.88 -25.40 -3.21
N GLN A 866 27.06 -24.75 -2.05
CA GLN A 866 27.75 -25.34 -0.89
C GLN A 866 26.99 -26.54 -0.28
N CYS A 867 25.66 -26.52 -0.29
CA CYS A 867 24.82 -27.60 0.21
C CYS A 867 24.78 -28.83 -0.71
N ALA A 868 24.89 -28.63 -2.01
CA ALA A 868 24.87 -29.73 -2.98
C ALA A 868 26.16 -30.56 -2.99
N ILE A 869 27.32 -29.92 -2.76
CA ILE A 869 28.65 -30.55 -2.93
C ILE A 869 29.21 -31.17 -1.65
N GLN A 870 30.14 -32.11 -1.81
CA GLN A 870 30.91 -32.72 -0.73
C GLN A 870 31.97 -31.76 -0.15
N PRO A 871 32.26 -31.84 1.16
CA PRO A 871 33.36 -31.12 1.77
C PRO A 871 34.71 -31.64 1.27
N ARG A 872 35.62 -30.72 0.90
CA ARG A 872 37.06 -31.02 0.71
C ARG A 872 37.79 -31.18 2.05
N GLY A 873 37.23 -30.60 3.11
CA GLY A 873 37.71 -30.68 4.48
C GLY A 873 36.73 -30.02 5.45
N VAL A 874 37.09 -29.96 6.72
CA VAL A 874 36.30 -29.32 7.78
C VAL A 874 37.23 -28.47 8.64
N ASP A 875 36.79 -27.25 8.97
CA ASP A 875 37.54 -26.29 9.78
C ASP A 875 37.39 -26.55 11.29
N SER A 876 38.15 -25.84 12.14
CA SER A 876 38.13 -25.99 13.61
C SER A 876 36.73 -25.98 14.22
N ASP A 877 35.84 -25.16 13.65
CA ASP A 877 34.51 -24.89 14.18
C ASP A 877 33.46 -25.89 13.64
N GLY A 878 33.90 -26.88 12.87
CA GLY A 878 33.05 -27.86 12.19
C GLY A 878 32.38 -27.33 10.91
N GLU A 879 32.81 -26.18 10.40
CA GLU A 879 32.33 -25.58 9.15
C GLU A 879 33.02 -26.23 7.94
N GLN A 880 32.29 -26.54 6.86
CA GLN A 880 32.91 -27.22 5.71
C GLN A 880 33.92 -26.31 4.98
N LEU A 881 34.93 -26.93 4.36
CA LEU A 881 35.83 -26.31 3.38
C LEU A 881 35.54 -26.91 2.00
N ASP A 882 35.38 -26.09 0.98
CA ASP A 882 34.86 -26.50 -0.32
C ASP A 882 35.28 -25.55 -1.48
N GLN A 883 35.01 -25.96 -2.71
CA GLN A 883 35.41 -25.24 -3.93
C GLN A 883 34.72 -23.87 -4.10
N VAL A 884 33.53 -23.66 -3.56
CA VAL A 884 32.84 -22.36 -3.61
C VAL A 884 33.52 -21.38 -2.66
N LYS A 885 33.96 -21.86 -1.49
CA LYS A 885 34.76 -21.09 -0.52
C LYS A 885 36.19 -20.79 -0.98
N ASP A 886 36.79 -21.70 -1.76
CA ASP A 886 38.09 -21.47 -2.39
C ASP A 886 38.04 -20.35 -3.43
N LEU A 887 36.87 -20.10 -4.06
CA LEU A 887 36.69 -19.11 -5.14
C LEU A 887 36.20 -17.74 -4.65
N PHE A 888 35.13 -17.72 -3.83
CA PHE A 888 34.39 -16.49 -3.52
C PHE A 888 34.55 -15.97 -2.09
N TYR A 889 35.04 -16.80 -1.14
CA TYR A 889 35.05 -16.41 0.28
C TYR A 889 36.41 -15.90 0.75
N GLY A 890 36.44 -14.64 1.19
CA GLY A 890 37.56 -14.00 1.87
C GLY A 890 37.54 -14.24 3.39
N GLN A 891 38.55 -13.70 4.07
CA GLN A 891 38.63 -13.58 5.52
C GLN A 891 39.12 -12.18 5.92
N THR A 892 38.47 -11.61 6.94
CA THR A 892 38.83 -10.34 7.57
C THR A 892 39.03 -10.57 9.06
N ARG A 893 40.07 -9.94 9.62
CA ARG A 893 40.30 -9.82 11.05
C ARG A 893 39.83 -8.44 11.50
N SER A 894 38.82 -8.42 12.36
CA SER A 894 38.36 -7.21 13.04
C SER A 894 39.15 -7.03 14.32
N TYR A 895 39.79 -5.89 14.49
CA TYR A 895 40.46 -5.49 15.72
C TYR A 895 39.57 -4.53 16.50
N ILE A 896 39.42 -4.75 17.80
CA ILE A 896 38.68 -3.86 18.72
C ILE A 896 39.62 -3.48 19.86
N SER A 897 40.01 -2.21 19.93
CA SER A 897 40.93 -1.67 20.93
C SER A 897 40.18 -0.89 22.00
N THR A 898 40.36 -1.32 23.26
CA THR A 898 39.73 -0.75 24.45
C THR A 898 40.79 -0.29 25.45
N SER A 899 40.39 0.45 26.49
CA SER A 899 41.26 0.77 27.63
C SER A 899 41.80 -0.46 28.38
N LYS A 900 41.17 -1.64 28.21
CA LYS A 900 41.59 -2.93 28.76
C LYS A 900 42.55 -3.70 27.84
N GLY A 901 42.83 -3.18 26.64
CA GLY A 901 43.65 -3.80 25.59
C GLY A 901 42.87 -4.07 24.29
N THR A 902 43.60 -4.60 23.30
CA THR A 902 43.04 -4.96 21.98
C THR A 902 42.68 -6.44 21.92
N ARG A 903 41.45 -6.74 21.48
CA ARG A 903 41.01 -8.08 21.06
C ARG A 903 40.88 -8.13 19.55
N SER A 904 40.98 -9.31 18.96
CA SER A 904 40.65 -9.53 17.55
C SER A 904 39.71 -10.73 17.38
N LYS A 905 38.94 -10.70 16.29
CA LYS A 905 38.11 -11.82 15.80
C LYS A 905 38.35 -11.94 14.30
N GLU A 906 38.31 -13.16 13.78
CA GLU A 906 38.45 -13.43 12.34
C GLU A 906 37.17 -14.05 11.80
N GLU A 907 36.70 -13.53 10.67
CA GLU A 907 35.40 -13.88 10.08
C GLU A 907 35.53 -14.08 8.57
N ARG A 908 34.69 -14.96 8.02
CA ARG A 908 34.57 -15.21 6.57
C ARG A 908 33.45 -14.38 5.97
N TRP A 909 33.66 -13.92 4.74
CA TRP A 909 32.71 -13.12 3.95
C TRP A 909 32.78 -13.54 2.49
N CYS A 910 31.66 -13.45 1.75
CA CYS A 910 31.60 -13.69 0.30
C CYS A 910 31.46 -12.40 -0.52
N ASP A 911 31.04 -11.31 0.12
CA ASP A 911 30.91 -9.98 -0.44
C ASP A 911 31.41 -8.92 0.55
N ILE A 912 31.70 -7.72 0.04
CA ILE A 912 31.92 -6.51 0.83
C ILE A 912 30.78 -5.54 0.51
N LYS A 913 30.08 -5.06 1.53
CA LYS A 913 28.97 -4.10 1.36
C LYS A 913 29.47 -2.68 1.53
N VAL A 914 29.16 -1.82 0.56
CA VAL A 914 29.58 -0.42 0.53
C VAL A 914 28.38 0.49 0.28
N ALA A 915 28.34 1.67 0.91
CA ALA A 915 27.24 2.62 0.81
C ALA A 915 27.61 3.86 -0.02
N VAL A 916 26.65 4.39 -0.76
CA VAL A 916 26.81 5.60 -1.62
C VAL A 916 25.68 6.61 -1.32
N ALA A 917 25.30 6.74 -0.04
CA ALA A 917 24.23 7.62 0.40
C ALA A 917 24.66 9.09 0.47
N ASP A 918 25.83 9.35 1.05
CA ASP A 918 26.31 10.69 1.40
C ASP A 918 27.17 11.29 0.27
N GLY A 919 26.59 11.38 -0.93
CA GLY A 919 27.23 11.96 -2.12
C GLY A 919 28.11 11.01 -2.94
N GLY A 920 28.61 11.54 -4.06
CA GLY A 920 29.44 10.84 -5.05
C GLY A 920 30.81 10.41 -4.52
N ARG A 921 31.13 9.14 -4.80
CA ARG A 921 32.26 8.30 -4.35
C ARG A 921 33.38 7.98 -5.33
N ASP A 922 34.58 7.60 -4.88
CA ASP A 922 35.37 6.56 -5.57
C ASP A 922 35.25 5.17 -4.88
N ILE A 923 35.69 4.11 -5.54
CA ILE A 923 35.61 2.73 -5.03
C ILE A 923 36.52 2.47 -3.81
N TYR A 924 37.61 3.23 -3.61
CA TYR A 924 38.39 3.16 -2.37
C TYR A 924 37.64 3.85 -1.22
N ASP A 925 37.12 5.07 -1.41
CA ASP A 925 36.30 5.76 -0.40
C ASP A 925 35.08 4.92 0.03
N ALA A 926 34.52 4.14 -0.91
CA ALA A 926 33.45 3.18 -0.64
C ALA A 926 33.93 1.95 0.17
N LEU A 927 35.05 1.33 -0.20
CA LEU A 927 35.64 0.19 0.51
C LEU A 927 36.21 0.56 1.89
N ASP A 928 36.72 1.78 2.04
CA ASP A 928 37.30 2.30 3.28
C ASP A 928 36.25 2.28 4.41
N GLY A 929 34.97 2.49 4.10
CA GLY A 929 33.86 2.36 5.05
C GLY A 929 33.75 0.98 5.72
N ALA A 930 34.28 -0.09 5.12
CA ALA A 930 34.31 -1.44 5.67
C ALA A 930 35.60 -1.79 6.44
N PHE A 931 36.69 -1.01 6.28
CA PHE A 931 38.02 -1.37 6.78
C PHE A 931 38.71 -0.33 7.66
N ASP A 932 38.39 0.95 7.53
CA ASP A 932 39.01 2.02 8.31
C ASP A 932 38.47 2.10 9.76
N VAL A 933 39.07 2.98 10.56
CA VAL A 933 38.75 3.08 11.99
C VAL A 933 37.37 3.70 12.22
N GLN A 934 36.54 2.97 12.96
CA GLN A 934 35.23 3.39 13.44
C GLN A 934 35.25 3.48 14.97
N LYS A 935 34.56 4.48 15.53
CA LYS A 935 34.29 4.55 16.96
C LYS A 935 33.04 3.74 17.29
N ILE A 936 33.15 2.78 18.20
CA ILE A 936 32.03 1.97 18.69
C ILE A 936 31.90 2.06 20.21
N SER A 937 30.69 1.86 20.74
CA SER A 937 30.46 1.72 22.18
C SER A 937 30.57 0.26 22.59
N VAL A 938 31.49 -0.05 23.51
CA VAL A 938 31.69 -1.38 24.09
C VAL A 938 31.72 -1.24 25.61
N GLU A 939 30.85 -1.96 26.32
CA GLU A 939 30.76 -1.93 27.79
C GLU A 939 30.63 -0.50 28.37
N ASN A 940 29.88 0.38 27.68
CA ASN A 940 29.72 1.81 27.97
C ASN A 940 31.04 2.63 27.91
N THR A 941 32.02 2.18 27.13
CA THR A 941 33.25 2.92 26.81
C THR A 941 33.44 3.05 25.30
N GLU A 942 34.01 4.16 24.83
CA GLU A 942 34.44 4.27 23.42
C GLU A 942 35.60 3.29 23.15
N ALA A 943 35.52 2.60 22.01
CA ALA A 943 36.55 1.71 21.51
C ALA A 943 36.79 1.95 20.00
N GLU A 944 38.05 1.83 19.57
CA GLU A 944 38.41 1.83 18.15
C GLU A 944 38.16 0.44 17.57
N GLN A 945 37.30 0.31 16.54
CA GLN A 945 37.22 -0.89 15.70
C GLN A 945 37.79 -0.59 14.31
N TYR A 946 38.55 -1.52 13.73
CA TYR A 946 38.92 -1.47 12.30
C TYR A 946 39.03 -2.88 11.71
N GLY A 947 38.98 -2.98 10.37
CA GLY A 947 39.11 -4.22 9.62
C GLY A 947 40.46 -4.35 8.92
N ALA A 948 40.95 -5.58 8.81
CA ALA A 948 42.08 -5.91 7.94
C ALA A 948 41.87 -7.29 7.28
N ILE A 949 42.07 -7.38 5.96
CA ILE A 949 41.91 -8.62 5.19
C ILE A 949 43.07 -9.56 5.51
N THR A 950 42.79 -10.76 6.02
CA THR A 950 43.82 -11.79 6.25
C THR A 950 44.02 -12.70 5.04
N ARG A 951 42.92 -13.02 4.33
CA ARG A 951 42.95 -13.80 3.08
C ARG A 951 41.92 -13.23 2.10
N PRO A 952 42.32 -12.52 1.04
CA PRO A 952 41.37 -12.07 0.02
C PRO A 952 40.92 -13.26 -0.87
N PRO A 953 39.67 -13.25 -1.38
CA PRO A 953 39.18 -14.28 -2.29
C PRO A 953 39.77 -14.10 -3.70
N PRO A 954 39.97 -15.16 -4.49
CA PRO A 954 40.33 -15.04 -5.91
C PRO A 954 39.32 -14.21 -6.73
N ILE A 955 38.05 -14.29 -6.35
CA ILE A 955 36.93 -13.52 -6.92
C ILE A 955 36.37 -12.62 -5.81
N LEU A 956 36.72 -11.33 -5.87
CA LEU A 956 36.23 -10.31 -4.95
C LEU A 956 34.87 -9.80 -5.42
N GLN A 957 33.84 -9.94 -4.57
CA GLN A 957 32.52 -9.36 -4.81
C GLN A 957 32.31 -8.11 -3.95
N VAL A 958 31.73 -7.05 -4.53
CA VAL A 958 31.37 -5.82 -3.81
C VAL A 958 29.90 -5.47 -4.10
N GLN A 959 29.08 -5.35 -3.07
CA GLN A 959 27.66 -5.00 -3.14
C GLN A 959 27.46 -3.52 -2.79
N VAL A 960 26.79 -2.77 -3.68
CA VAL A 960 26.61 -1.32 -3.58
C VAL A 960 25.22 -1.00 -3.04
N GLN A 961 25.13 -0.67 -1.75
CA GLN A 961 23.88 -0.43 -1.04
C GLN A 961 23.31 0.96 -1.37
N ARG A 962 22.51 1.01 -2.46
CA ARG A 962 21.88 2.23 -2.95
C ARG A 962 20.50 2.52 -2.37
N VAL A 963 19.76 1.52 -1.90
CA VAL A 963 18.45 1.74 -1.27
C VAL A 963 18.65 2.27 0.15
N GLN A 964 17.99 3.38 0.48
CA GLN A 964 18.07 4.09 1.76
C GLN A 964 16.66 4.48 2.22
N PHE A 965 16.44 4.59 3.53
CA PHE A 965 15.15 5.04 4.09
C PHE A 965 15.21 6.53 4.45
N ASP A 966 14.22 7.31 4.03
CA ASP A 966 14.03 8.72 4.42
C ASP A 966 13.11 8.77 5.66
N PRO A 967 13.62 9.07 6.87
CA PRO A 967 12.79 9.09 8.08
C PRO A 967 11.77 10.24 8.11
N GLY A 968 11.96 11.30 7.30
CA GLY A 968 11.02 12.40 7.18
C GLY A 968 9.84 12.04 6.27
N LYS A 969 10.11 11.36 5.15
CA LYS A 969 9.08 10.92 4.18
C LYS A 969 8.49 9.55 4.46
N GLN A 970 9.07 8.79 5.41
CA GLN A 970 8.69 7.41 5.75
C GLN A 970 8.71 6.46 4.54
N SER A 971 9.62 6.70 3.59
CA SER A 971 9.71 5.97 2.32
C SER A 971 11.15 5.61 1.96
N SER A 972 11.32 4.57 1.14
CA SER A 972 12.63 4.16 0.63
C SER A 972 12.93 4.84 -0.70
N TYR A 973 14.16 5.31 -0.88
CA TYR A 973 14.67 5.88 -2.12
C TYR A 973 15.95 5.17 -2.58
N LYS A 974 16.24 5.24 -3.88
CA LYS A 974 17.48 4.75 -4.50
C LYS A 974 18.44 5.92 -4.65
N SER A 975 19.62 5.82 -4.08
CA SER A 975 20.71 6.77 -4.32
C SER A 975 21.21 6.66 -5.76
N THR A 976 21.07 7.75 -6.51
CA THR A 976 21.63 7.94 -7.85
C THR A 976 23.07 8.44 -7.85
N ASN A 977 23.66 8.72 -6.67
CA ASN A 977 25.03 9.24 -6.55
C ASN A 977 26.06 8.40 -7.32
N HIS A 978 26.97 9.07 -8.03
CA HIS A 978 28.05 8.43 -8.76
C HIS A 978 28.95 7.57 -7.85
N LEU A 979 29.44 6.45 -8.38
CA LEU A 979 30.48 5.63 -7.75
C LEU A 979 31.58 5.38 -8.79
N GLN A 980 32.66 6.13 -8.71
CA GLN A 980 33.76 6.05 -9.65
C GLN A 980 34.48 4.70 -9.52
N LEU A 981 34.48 3.94 -10.60
CA LEU A 981 35.12 2.63 -10.70
C LEU A 981 36.54 2.76 -11.25
N PHE A 982 37.43 1.86 -10.85
CA PHE A 982 38.78 1.74 -11.42
C PHE A 982 38.95 0.34 -12.04
N GLU A 983 39.52 0.26 -13.24
CA GLU A 983 39.83 -1.03 -13.89
C GLU A 983 40.69 -1.94 -13.03
N THR A 984 41.58 -1.38 -12.21
CA THR A 984 42.46 -2.10 -11.29
C THR A 984 42.46 -1.43 -9.92
N ILE A 985 42.10 -2.18 -8.88
CA ILE A 985 42.24 -1.77 -7.48
C ILE A 985 43.35 -2.57 -6.80
N TYR A 986 43.98 -1.97 -5.78
CA TYR A 986 45.06 -2.60 -5.01
C TYR A 986 44.62 -2.85 -3.57
N LEU A 987 44.47 -4.13 -3.20
CA LEU A 987 44.02 -4.50 -1.85
C LEU A 987 45.12 -4.36 -0.78
N ASP A 988 46.37 -4.06 -1.17
CA ASP A 988 47.51 -3.86 -0.28
C ASP A 988 47.18 -3.02 0.96
N ARG A 989 46.45 -1.90 0.77
CA ARG A 989 46.08 -0.95 1.83
C ARG A 989 45.14 -1.53 2.90
N TYR A 990 44.42 -2.61 2.58
CA TYR A 990 43.46 -3.28 3.45
C TYR A 990 44.00 -4.54 4.13
N MET A 991 45.16 -5.05 3.72
CA MET A 991 45.72 -6.30 4.24
C MET A 991 46.16 -6.20 5.71
N ASP A 992 46.01 -7.30 6.44
CA ASP A 992 46.52 -7.48 7.80
C ASP A 992 48.05 -7.67 7.77
N ASN A 993 48.77 -6.56 7.89
CA ASN A 993 50.22 -6.49 7.68
C ASN A 993 50.96 -6.27 9.02
N PRO A 994 51.83 -7.20 9.46
CA PRO A 994 52.50 -7.10 10.76
C PRO A 994 53.60 -6.03 10.83
N ASN A 995 53.88 -5.29 9.76
CA ASN A 995 54.87 -4.21 9.76
C ASN A 995 54.31 -2.95 10.46
N PRO A 996 54.90 -2.48 11.58
CA PRO A 996 54.42 -1.29 12.30
C PRO A 996 54.38 -0.01 11.43
N ALA A 997 55.29 0.12 10.46
CA ALA A 997 55.31 1.28 9.56
C ALA A 997 54.10 1.32 8.61
N PHE A 998 53.51 0.15 8.29
CA PHE A 998 52.27 0.10 7.50
C PHE A 998 51.06 0.52 8.33
N MET A 999 50.97 0.10 9.60
CA MET A 999 49.93 0.58 10.51
C MET A 999 50.08 2.08 10.83
N GLN A 1000 51.31 2.60 10.85
CA GLN A 1000 51.55 4.05 10.91
C GLN A 1000 51.02 4.78 9.67
N LYS A 1001 51.23 4.24 8.46
CA LYS A 1001 50.62 4.78 7.23
C LYS A 1001 49.09 4.80 7.30
N ARG A 1002 48.45 3.72 7.78
CA ARG A 1002 46.98 3.65 7.94
C ARG A 1002 46.48 4.70 8.94
N ARG A 1003 47.09 4.82 10.13
CA ARG A 1003 46.70 5.84 11.12
C ARG A 1003 46.80 7.27 10.57
N GLN A 1004 47.90 7.63 9.90
CA GLN A 1004 48.03 8.94 9.24
C GLN A 1004 46.93 9.21 8.21
N CYS A 1005 46.51 8.19 7.46
CA CYS A 1005 45.40 8.30 6.51
C CYS A 1005 44.07 8.56 7.24
N TRP A 1006 43.81 7.87 8.35
CA TRP A 1006 42.64 8.09 9.19
C TRP A 1006 42.63 9.50 9.82
N ASP A 1007 43.78 9.96 10.32
CA ASP A 1007 43.94 11.31 10.88
C ASP A 1007 43.63 12.39 9.81
N TRP A 1008 44.13 12.21 8.58
CA TRP A 1008 43.83 13.11 7.46
C TRP A 1008 42.37 13.08 7.03
N LYS A 1009 41.72 11.90 7.00
CA LYS A 1009 40.28 11.79 6.71
C LYS A 1009 39.43 12.47 7.78
N HIS A 1010 39.82 12.37 9.05
CA HIS A 1010 39.12 13.05 10.14
C HIS A 1010 39.26 14.58 10.03
N ASN A 1011 40.45 15.09 9.71
CA ASN A 1011 40.66 16.52 9.44
C ASN A 1011 39.82 16.97 8.21
N LEU A 1012 39.84 16.18 7.13
CA LEU A 1012 39.08 16.48 5.91
C LEU A 1012 37.57 16.62 6.19
N ALA A 1013 36.98 15.71 6.96
CA ALA A 1013 35.57 15.80 7.34
C ALA A 1013 35.27 17.06 8.18
N SER A 1014 36.20 17.48 9.05
CA SER A 1014 36.06 18.73 9.82
C SER A 1014 36.17 19.97 8.93
N LEU A 1015 37.07 19.98 7.95
CA LEU A 1015 37.22 21.06 6.98
C LEU A 1015 36.01 21.19 6.05
N GLU A 1016 35.48 20.06 5.56
CA GLU A 1016 34.29 20.04 4.69
C GLU A 1016 33.02 20.47 5.45
N ALA A 1017 32.89 20.10 6.74
CA ALA A 1017 31.82 20.59 7.61
C ALA A 1017 31.90 22.11 7.84
N ARG A 1018 33.09 22.66 8.10
CA ARG A 1018 33.30 24.12 8.25
C ARG A 1018 33.07 24.86 6.93
N ARG A 1019 33.48 24.30 5.79
CA ARG A 1019 33.17 24.85 4.46
C ARG A 1019 31.67 24.89 4.19
N ALA A 1020 30.92 23.85 4.58
CA ALA A 1020 29.47 23.83 4.45
C ALA A 1020 28.78 24.88 5.34
N GLU A 1021 29.31 25.15 6.54
CA GLU A 1021 28.86 26.23 7.43
C GLU A 1021 29.00 27.61 6.77
N LEU A 1022 30.19 27.94 6.26
CA LEU A 1022 30.50 29.24 5.63
C LEU A 1022 29.71 29.49 4.32
N LEU A 1023 29.27 28.42 3.67
CA LEU A 1023 28.39 28.46 2.49
C LEU A 1023 26.89 28.46 2.86
N GLY A 1024 26.53 28.44 4.15
CA GLY A 1024 25.16 28.45 4.64
C GLY A 1024 24.38 27.14 4.43
N ALA A 1025 25.07 26.03 4.15
CA ALA A 1025 24.48 24.79 3.63
C ALA A 1025 24.00 23.79 4.72
N GLN A 1026 23.76 24.24 5.96
CA GLN A 1026 23.42 23.34 7.08
C GLN A 1026 21.93 23.00 7.24
N GLU A 1027 21.01 23.76 6.62
CA GLU A 1027 19.56 23.47 6.66
C GLU A 1027 19.07 22.76 5.39
N LYS A 1028 18.39 21.62 5.55
CA LYS A 1028 17.99 20.74 4.43
C LYS A 1028 16.85 21.25 3.52
N GLU A 1029 16.27 22.42 3.79
CA GLU A 1029 15.05 22.89 3.10
C GLU A 1029 15.15 24.25 2.39
N LYS A 1030 16.29 24.94 2.41
CA LYS A 1030 16.49 26.20 1.65
C LYS A 1030 17.86 26.25 0.99
N ARG A 1031 17.98 27.02 -0.10
CA ARG A 1031 19.29 27.36 -0.68
C ARG A 1031 20.09 28.13 0.37
N GLY A 1032 21.19 27.55 0.84
CA GLY A 1032 22.10 28.21 1.78
C GLY A 1032 22.58 29.55 1.23
N TYR A 1033 22.54 30.59 2.06
CA TYR A 1033 23.09 31.90 1.72
C TYR A 1033 24.52 32.01 2.25
N PRO A 1034 25.56 32.19 1.39
CA PRO A 1034 26.93 32.25 1.86
C PRO A 1034 27.14 33.38 2.86
N THR A 1035 27.82 33.09 3.97
CA THR A 1035 27.89 34.00 5.12
C THR A 1035 28.58 35.33 4.77
N SER A 1036 29.57 35.31 3.85
CA SER A 1036 30.20 36.54 3.36
C SER A 1036 29.26 37.42 2.52
N LYS A 1037 28.37 36.81 1.73
CA LYS A 1037 27.32 37.52 0.98
C LYS A 1037 26.26 38.11 1.90
N LEU A 1038 25.89 37.39 2.96
CA LEU A 1038 24.94 37.89 3.95
C LEU A 1038 25.46 39.20 4.59
N PHE A 1039 26.74 39.24 4.95
CA PHE A 1039 27.37 40.45 5.48
C PHE A 1039 27.47 41.59 4.45
N SER A 1040 27.80 41.31 3.18
CA SER A 1040 27.86 42.35 2.15
C SER A 1040 26.49 42.94 1.80
N GLU A 1041 25.44 42.11 1.71
CA GLU A 1041 24.08 42.59 1.42
C GLU A 1041 23.45 43.33 2.60
N ALA A 1042 23.67 42.86 3.84
CA ALA A 1042 23.26 43.60 5.03
C ALA A 1042 23.93 44.98 5.09
N LYS A 1043 25.21 45.08 4.72
CA LYS A 1043 25.95 46.34 4.60
C LYS A 1043 25.35 47.24 3.51
N GLU A 1044 25.07 46.72 2.32
CA GLU A 1044 24.46 47.48 1.22
C GLU A 1044 23.07 48.03 1.60
N GLN A 1045 22.22 47.21 2.23
CA GLN A 1045 20.91 47.64 2.73
C GLN A 1045 21.01 48.72 3.81
N LEU A 1046 21.97 48.62 4.74
CA LEU A 1046 22.20 49.67 5.74
C LEU A 1046 22.71 50.99 5.12
N VAL A 1047 23.48 50.93 4.02
CA VAL A 1047 23.89 52.11 3.25
C VAL A 1047 22.70 52.74 2.51
N GLU A 1048 21.83 51.94 1.91
CA GLU A 1048 20.62 52.41 1.20
C GLU A 1048 19.60 53.05 2.17
N LEU A 1049 19.36 52.42 3.32
CA LEU A 1049 18.51 52.99 4.39
C LEU A 1049 19.07 54.33 4.89
N LYS A 1050 20.39 54.39 5.14
CA LYS A 1050 21.10 55.60 5.62
C LYS A 1050 21.08 56.76 4.62
N ALA A 1051 20.90 56.48 3.33
CA ALA A 1051 20.70 57.48 2.27
C ALA A 1051 19.22 57.87 2.05
N THR A 1052 18.28 56.99 2.40
CA THR A 1052 16.84 57.23 2.20
C THR A 1052 16.24 58.09 3.31
N TYR A 1053 16.65 57.87 4.57
CA TYR A 1053 16.11 58.59 5.73
C TYR A 1053 16.68 60.01 5.94
N THR A 1054 17.50 60.53 5.02
CA THR A 1054 18.09 61.87 5.12
C THR A 1054 17.21 63.03 4.60
N ASP A 1055 16.15 62.76 3.82
CA ASP A 1055 15.39 63.80 3.09
C ASP A 1055 13.92 64.03 3.53
N GLU A 1056 13.34 63.20 4.41
CA GLU A 1056 11.93 63.33 4.87
C GLU A 1056 11.80 63.30 6.42
N PRO A 1057 11.16 64.30 7.06
CA PRO A 1057 11.02 64.36 8.52
C PRO A 1057 9.91 63.42 9.02
N SER A 1058 10.28 62.20 9.39
CA SER A 1058 9.41 61.21 10.04
C SER A 1058 9.76 61.01 11.52
N ASP A 1059 8.79 60.62 12.35
CA ASP A 1059 8.92 60.51 13.82
C ASP A 1059 9.81 59.34 14.31
N ILE A 1060 10.66 58.76 13.45
CA ILE A 1060 11.53 57.62 13.74
C ILE A 1060 13.00 57.98 13.44
N ASN A 1061 13.70 58.53 14.43
CA ASN A 1061 15.12 58.89 14.32
C ASN A 1061 16.05 57.65 14.39
N LEU A 1062 16.24 56.97 13.26
CA LEU A 1062 17.10 55.78 13.11
C LEU A 1062 18.56 56.17 12.83
N GLU A 1063 19.35 56.37 13.89
CA GLU A 1063 20.79 56.64 13.80
C GLU A 1063 21.59 55.36 13.46
N ILE A 1064 21.78 55.09 12.16
CA ILE A 1064 22.62 53.99 11.67
C ILE A 1064 24.10 54.39 11.83
N SER A 1065 24.82 53.75 12.78
CA SER A 1065 26.27 53.98 12.96
C SER A 1065 27.05 53.67 11.68
N SER A 1066 28.16 54.39 11.46
CA SER A 1066 29.11 54.07 10.39
C SER A 1066 29.98 52.87 10.76
N ASP A 1067 30.30 52.70 12.04
CA ASP A 1067 31.20 51.65 12.53
C ASP A 1067 30.68 50.26 12.17
N LEU A 1068 29.37 50.03 12.30
CA LEU A 1068 28.69 48.78 11.91
C LEU A 1068 28.82 48.46 10.41
N ILE A 1069 28.92 49.47 9.55
CA ILE A 1069 29.06 49.31 8.09
C ILE A 1069 30.52 48.90 7.74
N GLU A 1070 31.48 49.27 8.59
CA GLU A 1070 32.88 48.83 8.50
C GLU A 1070 33.05 47.43 9.10
N GLU A 1071 32.48 47.15 10.29
CA GLU A 1071 32.45 45.81 10.92
C GLU A 1071 31.86 44.74 9.99
N LEU A 1072 30.76 45.02 9.30
CA LEU A 1072 30.16 44.09 8.32
C LEU A 1072 31.06 43.85 7.09
N GLN A 1073 31.89 44.82 6.71
CA GLN A 1073 32.89 44.62 5.64
C GLN A 1073 34.02 43.71 6.14
N GLU A 1074 34.58 43.99 7.31
CA GLU A 1074 35.66 43.17 7.89
C GLU A 1074 35.21 41.70 8.10
N LEU A 1075 33.97 41.49 8.54
CA LEU A 1075 33.38 40.15 8.66
C LEU A 1075 33.21 39.45 7.29
N SER A 1076 32.79 40.18 6.24
CA SER A 1076 32.66 39.63 4.88
C SER A 1076 34.02 39.21 4.30
N ASP A 1077 35.04 40.05 4.45
CA ASP A 1077 36.40 39.79 3.95
C ASP A 1077 37.08 38.66 4.73
N SER A 1078 36.97 38.66 6.07
CA SER A 1078 37.48 37.58 6.93
C SER A 1078 36.84 36.23 6.61
N THR A 1079 35.52 36.18 6.42
CA THR A 1079 34.77 34.97 6.04
C THR A 1079 35.24 34.45 4.67
N THR A 1080 35.49 35.36 3.73
CA THR A 1080 35.98 35.02 2.38
C THR A 1080 37.42 34.49 2.41
N GLN A 1081 38.28 35.06 3.26
CA GLN A 1081 39.65 34.58 3.47
C GLN A 1081 39.68 33.19 4.13
N GLU A 1082 38.84 32.94 5.13
CA GLU A 1082 38.74 31.63 5.81
C GLU A 1082 38.36 30.53 4.81
N LEU A 1083 37.37 30.78 3.96
CA LEU A 1083 36.90 29.83 2.96
C LEU A 1083 38.00 29.45 1.95
N GLN A 1084 38.80 30.42 1.48
CA GLN A 1084 39.92 30.15 0.56
C GLN A 1084 41.03 29.29 1.20
N LEU A 1085 41.31 29.49 2.49
CA LEU A 1085 42.27 28.68 3.23
C LEU A 1085 41.76 27.23 3.39
N ILE A 1086 40.49 27.06 3.76
CA ILE A 1086 39.86 25.74 3.92
C ILE A 1086 39.84 24.97 2.60
N GLU A 1087 39.49 25.60 1.47
CA GLU A 1087 39.53 24.94 0.15
C GLU A 1087 40.94 24.49 -0.24
N THR A 1088 41.96 25.28 0.11
CA THR A 1088 43.37 24.93 -0.11
C THR A 1088 43.80 23.74 0.76
N GLU A 1089 43.36 23.69 2.03
CA GLU A 1089 43.68 22.58 2.94
C GLU A 1089 42.93 21.29 2.58
N ILE A 1090 41.67 21.37 2.13
CA ILE A 1090 40.90 20.25 1.58
C ILE A 1090 41.63 19.61 0.41
N GLN A 1091 42.06 20.42 -0.57
CA GLN A 1091 42.75 19.91 -1.76
C GLN A 1091 44.11 19.29 -1.41
N THR A 1092 44.84 19.90 -0.47
CA THR A 1092 46.11 19.36 0.05
C THR A 1092 45.90 18.03 0.77
N THR A 1093 44.85 17.92 1.59
CA THR A 1093 44.53 16.72 2.38
C THR A 1093 44.10 15.55 1.49
N LYS A 1094 43.26 15.80 0.48
CA LYS A 1094 42.90 14.78 -0.54
C LYS A 1094 44.11 14.29 -1.35
N THR A 1095 45.06 15.19 -1.62
CA THR A 1095 46.34 14.84 -2.27
C THR A 1095 47.20 13.94 -1.37
N ASN A 1096 47.29 14.22 -0.06
CA ASN A 1096 48.04 13.39 0.89
C ASN A 1096 47.42 11.99 1.05
N ILE A 1097 46.09 11.91 1.18
CA ILE A 1097 45.35 10.63 1.33
C ILE A 1097 45.58 9.71 0.12
N SER A 1098 45.43 10.24 -1.10
CA SER A 1098 45.59 9.47 -2.34
C SER A 1098 47.03 8.98 -2.57
N GLN A 1099 48.04 9.78 -2.21
CA GLN A 1099 49.46 9.42 -2.40
C GLN A 1099 49.99 8.42 -1.36
N GLN A 1100 49.39 8.34 -0.16
CA GLN A 1100 49.90 7.55 0.97
C GLN A 1100 50.20 6.07 0.64
N PHE A 1101 49.38 5.46 -0.23
CA PHE A 1101 49.49 4.05 -0.63
C PHE A 1101 49.83 3.88 -2.12
N ALA A 1102 50.28 4.93 -2.82
CA ALA A 1102 50.64 4.85 -4.23
C ALA A 1102 51.82 3.90 -4.51
N ASP A 1103 52.65 3.61 -3.51
CA ASP A 1103 53.77 2.65 -3.54
C ASP A 1103 53.36 1.18 -3.31
N SER A 1104 52.09 0.93 -2.97
CA SER A 1104 51.58 -0.33 -2.44
C SER A 1104 50.71 -1.03 -3.48
N GLN A 1105 51.37 -1.64 -4.48
CA GLN A 1105 50.75 -2.17 -5.71
C GLN A 1105 50.93 -3.69 -5.93
N LYS A 1106 51.05 -4.50 -4.88
CA LYS A 1106 51.44 -5.93 -4.98
C LYS A 1106 50.27 -6.89 -5.10
N LEU A 1107 49.05 -6.47 -4.77
CA LEU A 1107 47.81 -7.23 -4.88
C LEU A 1107 46.81 -6.53 -5.83
N PRO A 1108 47.12 -6.43 -7.14
CA PRO A 1108 46.18 -5.93 -8.14
C PRO A 1108 45.00 -6.88 -8.34
N TYR A 1109 43.81 -6.29 -8.33
CA TYR A 1109 42.54 -6.91 -8.66
C TYR A 1109 41.91 -6.13 -9.82
N LYS A 1110 41.62 -6.82 -10.94
CA LYS A 1110 41.00 -6.20 -12.11
C LYS A 1110 39.48 -6.31 -12.06
N LEU A 1111 38.78 -5.23 -12.42
CA LEU A 1111 37.34 -5.26 -12.63
C LEU A 1111 37.05 -6.25 -13.77
N TYR A 1112 36.16 -7.20 -13.50
CA TYR A 1112 35.78 -8.26 -14.43
C TYR A 1112 34.31 -8.20 -14.79
N ALA A 1113 33.44 -7.85 -13.83
CA ALA A 1113 32.04 -7.63 -14.13
C ALA A 1113 31.45 -6.46 -13.34
N ALA A 1114 30.52 -5.75 -13.97
CA ALA A 1114 29.76 -4.65 -13.37
C ALA A 1114 28.28 -4.86 -13.68
N PHE A 1115 27.49 -5.02 -12.62
CA PHE A 1115 26.06 -5.34 -12.66
C PHE A 1115 25.26 -4.07 -12.41
N ILE A 1116 24.45 -3.68 -13.37
CA ILE A 1116 23.85 -2.36 -13.46
C ILE A 1116 22.33 -2.44 -13.24
N HIS A 1117 21.76 -1.37 -12.70
CA HIS A 1117 20.33 -1.19 -12.53
C HIS A 1117 19.91 0.23 -12.89
N ARG A 1118 19.02 0.38 -13.87
CA ARG A 1118 18.35 1.65 -14.20
C ARG A 1118 16.87 1.57 -13.87
N GLY A 1119 16.32 2.62 -13.27
CA GLY A 1119 14.98 2.63 -12.68
C GLY A 1119 14.99 2.97 -11.19
N SER A 1120 13.85 2.75 -10.54
CA SER A 1120 13.48 3.20 -9.18
C SER A 1120 13.80 2.14 -8.09
N VAL A 1121 13.09 2.19 -6.95
CA VAL A 1121 13.08 1.12 -5.94
C VAL A 1121 12.02 0.05 -6.28
N SER A 1122 10.95 0.43 -7.00
CA SER A 1122 9.76 -0.42 -7.25
C SER A 1122 9.76 -1.10 -8.62
N PHE A 1123 10.51 -0.56 -9.58
CA PHE A 1123 10.64 -1.07 -10.95
C PHE A 1123 11.94 -0.55 -11.57
N GLY A 1124 12.62 -1.41 -12.33
CA GLY A 1124 13.79 -1.07 -13.13
C GLY A 1124 14.36 -2.28 -13.86
N HIS A 1125 15.26 -2.03 -14.82
CA HIS A 1125 15.91 -3.05 -15.65
C HIS A 1125 17.35 -3.31 -15.22
N TYR A 1126 17.81 -4.54 -15.42
CA TYR A 1126 19.11 -5.04 -14.97
C TYR A 1126 19.87 -5.74 -16.10
N TRP A 1127 21.17 -5.44 -16.21
CA TRP A 1127 22.10 -6.09 -17.13
C TRP A 1127 23.49 -6.18 -16.49
N ILE A 1128 24.40 -6.90 -17.14
CA ILE A 1128 25.78 -7.05 -16.66
C ILE A 1128 26.79 -6.82 -17.78
N TYR A 1129 27.81 -6.02 -17.50
CA TYR A 1129 29.05 -6.00 -18.29
C TYR A 1129 29.99 -7.08 -17.78
N ILE A 1130 30.59 -7.90 -18.66
CA ILE A 1130 31.64 -8.86 -18.31
C ILE A 1130 32.81 -8.69 -19.29
N TYR A 1131 34.03 -8.62 -18.76
CA TYR A 1131 35.25 -8.41 -19.55
C TYR A 1131 35.80 -9.72 -20.13
N ASP A 1132 35.95 -9.76 -21.45
CA ASP A 1132 36.57 -10.86 -22.19
C ASP A 1132 38.09 -10.67 -22.21
N PHE A 1133 38.78 -11.22 -21.20
CA PHE A 1133 40.25 -11.16 -21.10
C PHE A 1133 41.00 -11.81 -22.28
N ARG A 1134 40.35 -12.66 -23.11
CA ARG A 1134 40.99 -13.27 -24.29
C ARG A 1134 40.94 -12.35 -25.50
N LYS A 1135 39.83 -11.63 -25.69
CA LYS A 1135 39.68 -10.64 -26.78
C LYS A 1135 40.00 -9.19 -26.35
N ASN A 1136 40.25 -8.95 -25.06
CA ASN A 1136 40.54 -7.64 -24.46
C ASN A 1136 39.41 -6.61 -24.66
N ILE A 1137 38.15 -7.07 -24.58
CA ILE A 1137 36.93 -6.27 -24.83
C ILE A 1137 35.94 -6.37 -23.67
N TRP A 1138 35.15 -5.32 -23.45
CA TRP A 1138 33.98 -5.36 -22.58
C TRP A 1138 32.77 -5.91 -23.35
N ARG A 1139 32.01 -6.83 -22.76
CA ARG A 1139 30.79 -7.37 -23.35
C ARG A 1139 29.58 -7.05 -22.47
N LYS A 1140 28.47 -6.63 -23.10
CA LYS A 1140 27.20 -6.25 -22.47
C LYS A 1140 26.21 -7.40 -22.63
N TYR A 1141 25.73 -7.96 -21.53
CA TYR A 1141 24.76 -9.06 -21.49
C TYR A 1141 23.42 -8.47 -21.05
N ASN A 1142 22.55 -8.20 -22.03
CA ASN A 1142 21.23 -7.59 -21.84
C ASN A 1142 20.16 -8.64 -22.20
N ASP A 1143 19.81 -9.48 -21.22
CA ASP A 1143 18.99 -10.69 -21.40
C ASP A 1143 19.45 -11.53 -22.60
N GLU A 1144 18.66 -11.63 -23.67
CA GLU A 1144 18.95 -12.47 -24.83
C GLU A 1144 19.98 -11.86 -25.79
N TYR A 1145 20.32 -10.58 -25.63
CA TYR A 1145 21.28 -9.86 -26.46
C TYR A 1145 22.62 -9.72 -25.76
N VAL A 1146 23.66 -10.36 -26.30
CA VAL A 1146 25.05 -10.09 -25.91
C VAL A 1146 25.77 -9.32 -27.01
N THR A 1147 26.41 -8.21 -26.64
CA THR A 1147 27.18 -7.35 -27.55
C THR A 1147 28.51 -6.91 -26.95
N GLU A 1148 29.27 -6.12 -27.71
CA GLU A 1148 30.57 -5.56 -27.35
C GLU A 1148 30.40 -4.06 -27.06
N VAL A 1149 30.84 -3.62 -25.89
CA VAL A 1149 30.70 -2.23 -25.42
C VAL A 1149 31.63 -1.34 -26.23
N GLN A 1150 31.05 -0.44 -27.03
CA GLN A 1150 31.80 0.45 -27.91
C GLN A 1150 32.33 1.70 -27.20
N ASN A 1151 31.65 2.16 -26.13
CA ASN A 1151 32.09 3.29 -25.31
C ASN A 1151 32.29 2.87 -23.85
N LEU A 1152 33.50 3.05 -23.32
CA LEU A 1152 33.82 2.72 -21.93
C LEU A 1152 33.24 3.73 -20.92
N ASP A 1153 32.88 4.93 -21.36
CA ASP A 1153 32.24 5.95 -20.51
C ASP A 1153 30.93 5.42 -19.89
N GLU A 1154 30.25 4.51 -20.59
CA GLU A 1154 29.05 3.76 -20.18
C GLU A 1154 29.24 2.94 -18.88
N ILE A 1155 30.49 2.60 -18.55
CA ILE A 1155 30.88 1.81 -17.37
C ILE A 1155 31.56 2.67 -16.29
N PHE A 1156 32.33 3.69 -16.69
CA PHE A 1156 33.27 4.37 -15.79
C PHE A 1156 32.97 5.85 -15.48
N ASN A 1157 32.20 6.55 -16.31
CA ASN A 1157 31.92 7.98 -16.12
C ASN A 1157 30.53 8.22 -15.52
N ASP A 1158 30.27 9.47 -15.11
CA ASP A 1158 28.96 9.87 -14.62
C ASP A 1158 28.09 10.39 -15.79
N PRO A 1159 27.03 9.68 -16.20
CA PRO A 1159 26.06 10.23 -17.13
C PRO A 1159 25.25 11.31 -16.42
N ASN A 1160 25.20 12.52 -16.98
CA ASN A 1160 24.39 13.65 -16.48
C ASN A 1160 22.88 13.45 -16.77
N ASP A 1161 22.36 12.27 -16.41
CA ASP A 1161 20.97 11.81 -16.51
C ASP A 1161 20.29 12.01 -15.15
N THR A 1162 18.98 12.32 -15.15
CA THR A 1162 18.14 12.30 -13.94
C THR A 1162 17.88 10.90 -13.39
N THR A 1163 18.02 9.86 -14.21
CA THR A 1163 17.80 8.44 -13.87
C THR A 1163 18.95 7.53 -14.33
N PRO A 1164 20.19 7.78 -13.85
CA PRO A 1164 21.39 7.17 -14.42
C PRO A 1164 21.41 5.64 -14.22
N PRO A 1165 21.98 4.89 -15.18
CA PRO A 1165 22.38 3.51 -14.94
C PRO A 1165 23.38 3.47 -13.76
N THR A 1166 23.09 2.65 -12.74
CA THR A 1166 23.89 2.64 -11.50
C THR A 1166 24.38 1.24 -11.14
N PRO A 1167 25.66 1.06 -10.76
CA PRO A 1167 26.18 -0.24 -10.35
C PRO A 1167 25.61 -0.67 -9.00
N TYR A 1168 25.17 -1.93 -8.92
CA TYR A 1168 24.66 -2.60 -7.71
C TYR A 1168 25.60 -3.70 -7.21
N PHE A 1169 26.30 -4.38 -8.11
CA PHE A 1169 27.20 -5.47 -7.78
C PHE A 1169 28.42 -5.44 -8.71
N LEU A 1170 29.61 -5.53 -8.13
CA LEU A 1170 30.88 -5.43 -8.83
C LEU A 1170 31.70 -6.69 -8.55
N VAL A 1171 32.36 -7.23 -9.58
CA VAL A 1171 33.24 -8.39 -9.45
C VAL A 1171 34.63 -8.01 -9.93
N TYR A 1172 35.60 -8.26 -9.05
CA TYR A 1172 37.03 -8.05 -9.31
C TYR A 1172 37.78 -9.38 -9.21
N LEU A 1173 38.68 -9.67 -10.15
CA LEU A 1173 39.51 -10.88 -10.15
C LEU A 1173 40.95 -10.58 -9.76
N HIS A 1174 41.55 -11.45 -8.95
CA HIS A 1174 42.98 -11.40 -8.62
C HIS A 1174 43.81 -11.55 -9.90
N GLN A 1175 44.60 -10.52 -10.28
CA GLN A 1175 45.32 -10.43 -11.57
C GLN A 1175 46.04 -11.73 -11.99
N ALA A 1176 46.87 -12.29 -11.10
CA ALA A 1176 47.65 -13.50 -11.40
C ALA A 1176 46.86 -14.82 -11.46
N LYS A 1177 45.51 -14.78 -11.49
CA LYS A 1177 44.62 -15.95 -11.59
C LYS A 1177 43.56 -15.82 -12.70
N ILE A 1178 43.55 -14.73 -13.46
CA ILE A 1178 42.51 -14.43 -14.45
C ILE A 1178 42.27 -15.60 -15.41
N ASP A 1179 43.31 -16.17 -16.02
CA ASP A 1179 43.22 -17.26 -17.01
C ASP A 1179 42.64 -18.58 -16.44
N LEU A 1180 42.64 -18.72 -15.11
CA LEU A 1180 42.06 -19.85 -14.38
C LEU A 1180 40.62 -19.58 -13.93
N LEU A 1181 40.22 -18.32 -13.82
CA LEU A 1181 38.94 -17.89 -13.23
C LEU A 1181 37.92 -17.47 -14.29
N ALA A 1182 38.33 -16.75 -15.33
CA ALA A 1182 37.45 -16.15 -16.33
C ALA A 1182 37.46 -16.94 -17.65
N ASP A 1183 36.28 -17.31 -18.13
CA ASP A 1183 36.11 -17.94 -19.44
C ASP A 1183 34.70 -17.64 -20.00
N PRO A 1184 34.37 -16.35 -20.30
CA PRO A 1184 33.01 -15.95 -20.65
C PRO A 1184 32.49 -16.56 -21.96
N VAL A 1185 33.38 -16.92 -22.88
CA VAL A 1185 33.03 -17.51 -24.18
C VAL A 1185 33.34 -19.01 -24.15
N SER A 1186 32.32 -19.82 -23.92
CA SER A 1186 32.40 -21.28 -23.88
C SER A 1186 31.27 -21.87 -24.71
N ARG A 1187 31.57 -22.33 -25.92
CA ARG A 1187 30.61 -22.83 -26.91
C ARG A 1187 31.16 -24.07 -27.61
N ASP A 1188 30.29 -25.03 -27.91
CA ASP A 1188 30.62 -26.26 -28.64
C ASP A 1188 29.39 -26.66 -29.49
N ILE A 1189 29.25 -26.01 -30.65
CA ILE A 1189 28.09 -26.16 -31.53
C ILE A 1189 28.40 -27.25 -32.56
N ALA A 1190 27.63 -28.34 -32.52
CA ALA A 1190 27.80 -29.44 -33.46
C ALA A 1190 27.52 -29.00 -34.91
N SER A 1191 28.51 -29.16 -35.79
CA SER A 1191 28.37 -28.78 -37.20
C SER A 1191 27.46 -29.77 -37.94
N ALA A 1192 26.32 -29.26 -38.45
CA ALA A 1192 25.41 -30.05 -39.25
C ALA A 1192 26.07 -30.45 -40.58
N GLN A 1193 26.39 -31.74 -40.74
CA GLN A 1193 26.70 -32.29 -42.06
C GLN A 1193 25.40 -32.42 -42.87
N ALA A 1194 25.42 -31.99 -44.13
CA ALA A 1194 24.23 -31.92 -44.95
C ALA A 1194 23.78 -33.30 -45.46
N GLU A 1195 22.74 -33.86 -44.84
CA GLU A 1195 21.91 -34.90 -45.47
C GLU A 1195 20.80 -34.21 -46.28
N THR A 1196 20.82 -34.39 -47.60
CA THR A 1196 19.83 -33.84 -48.52
C THR A 1196 18.58 -34.72 -48.59
N ASP A 1197 17.39 -34.12 -48.54
CA ASP A 1197 16.10 -34.81 -48.53
C ASP A 1197 15.91 -35.92 -49.56
N ALA A 1198 15.34 -37.04 -49.11
CA ALA A 1198 14.59 -37.98 -49.93
C ALA A 1198 13.31 -38.42 -49.17
N PRO A 1199 12.10 -38.21 -49.73
CA PRO A 1199 10.86 -38.37 -48.97
C PRO A 1199 10.46 -39.83 -48.78
N THR A 1200 10.07 -40.20 -47.56
CA THR A 1200 9.56 -41.54 -47.25
C THR A 1200 8.04 -41.50 -47.04
N ALA A 1201 7.29 -42.14 -47.94
CA ALA A 1201 5.86 -42.41 -47.81
C ALA A 1201 5.61 -43.94 -47.79
N MET A 1202 4.53 -44.37 -47.14
CA MET A 1202 4.32 -45.76 -46.70
C MET A 1202 4.36 -46.83 -47.81
N GLU A 1203 4.83 -48.03 -47.43
CA GLU A 1203 4.59 -49.27 -48.17
C GLU A 1203 3.09 -49.64 -48.19
N GLY A 1204 2.54 -50.27 -49.24
CA GLY A 1204 3.16 -50.63 -50.52
C GLY A 1204 2.40 -51.71 -51.29
N VAL A 1205 3.14 -52.46 -52.11
CA VAL A 1205 2.79 -53.74 -52.76
C VAL A 1205 1.70 -53.74 -53.86
N LEU A 1206 2.10 -53.67 -55.14
CA LEU A 1206 2.03 -54.80 -56.10
C LEU A 1206 2.61 -54.47 -57.51
N SER A 1207 2.99 -55.53 -58.23
CA SER A 1207 3.73 -55.62 -59.52
C SER A 1207 2.87 -55.28 -60.77
N PRO A 1208 3.35 -55.28 -62.06
CA PRO A 1208 4.57 -55.93 -62.60
C PRO A 1208 5.37 -55.28 -63.78
N ASN A 1209 6.44 -55.97 -64.18
CA ASN A 1209 7.27 -55.85 -65.42
C ASN A 1209 6.55 -56.51 -66.65
N PRO A 1210 7.11 -56.66 -67.89
CA PRO A 1210 8.47 -56.36 -68.45
C PRO A 1210 8.41 -55.51 -69.78
N LEU A 1211 9.46 -55.24 -70.59
CA LEU A 1211 10.30 -56.13 -71.44
C LEU A 1211 11.57 -55.48 -72.05
N GLU A 1212 12.39 -56.37 -72.65
CA GLU A 1212 13.69 -56.24 -73.34
C GLU A 1212 13.72 -55.21 -74.50
N TYR A 1213 14.84 -54.67 -75.02
CA TYR A 1213 16.26 -55.10 -75.21
C TYR A 1213 17.19 -53.85 -75.08
N ALA A 1214 18.54 -53.80 -75.09
CA ALA A 1214 19.73 -54.69 -75.17
C ALA A 1214 21.00 -53.78 -74.92
N HIS A 1215 22.27 -54.19 -74.74
CA HIS A 1215 22.98 -55.45 -74.44
C HIS A 1215 24.46 -55.09 -74.06
N THR A 1216 25.15 -55.93 -73.26
CA THR A 1216 26.63 -56.18 -73.20
C THR A 1216 27.62 -55.02 -72.92
N ASP A 1217 28.69 -55.15 -72.11
CA ASP A 1217 29.10 -56.15 -71.08
C ASP A 1217 30.36 -55.69 -70.28
N TYR A 1218 30.78 -56.50 -69.29
CA TYR A 1218 32.11 -56.58 -68.60
C TYR A 1218 32.53 -55.63 -67.44
N ALA A 1219 32.17 -56.05 -66.21
CA ALA A 1219 33.05 -56.56 -65.13
C ALA A 1219 34.19 -55.74 -64.43
N ALA A 1220 34.01 -55.59 -63.10
CA ALA A 1220 34.92 -56.03 -61.99
C ALA A 1220 35.90 -55.10 -61.22
N ASP A 1221 36.04 -55.46 -59.92
CA ASP A 1221 37.11 -55.26 -58.92
C ASP A 1221 37.23 -54.06 -57.95
N GLN A 1222 37.89 -54.34 -56.81
CA GLN A 1222 38.17 -53.53 -55.59
C GLN A 1222 39.60 -52.87 -55.65
N PRO A 1223 40.26 -52.22 -54.62
CA PRO A 1223 40.03 -52.17 -53.15
C PRO A 1223 40.38 -50.82 -52.44
N ALA A 1224 40.83 -50.87 -51.17
CA ALA A 1224 41.08 -49.74 -50.24
C ALA A 1224 42.60 -49.44 -49.95
N PRO A 1225 43.09 -49.30 -48.69
CA PRO A 1225 43.30 -48.05 -47.93
C PRO A 1225 44.79 -47.73 -47.55
N LEU A 1226 45.04 -46.63 -46.79
CA LEU A 1226 46.07 -46.41 -45.71
C LEU A 1226 46.71 -44.97 -45.66
N ALA A 1227 47.43 -44.66 -44.57
CA ALA A 1227 48.12 -43.40 -44.20
C ALA A 1227 49.68 -43.53 -44.35
N PRO A 1228 50.62 -42.81 -43.69
CA PRO A 1228 50.61 -41.65 -42.75
C PRO A 1228 51.76 -40.60 -42.95
N ALA A 1229 52.17 -39.88 -41.87
CA ALA A 1229 53.38 -39.03 -41.67
C ALA A 1229 53.37 -37.61 -42.31
N VAL A 1230 53.78 -36.48 -41.69
CA VAL A 1230 54.72 -36.08 -40.59
C VAL A 1230 56.15 -35.71 -41.06
N LYS A 1231 56.47 -34.40 -41.04
CA LYS A 1231 57.75 -33.72 -40.68
C LYS A 1231 57.60 -32.18 -40.81
N GLU A 1232 58.07 -31.37 -39.83
CA GLU A 1232 59.35 -30.61 -39.79
C GLU A 1232 59.57 -29.62 -40.96
N GLU A 1233 60.13 -28.41 -40.81
CA GLU A 1233 60.40 -27.50 -39.67
C GLU A 1233 60.87 -26.13 -40.28
N SER A 1234 61.60 -25.26 -39.55
CA SER A 1234 62.15 -23.94 -39.97
C SER A 1234 61.12 -22.82 -40.28
N GLN A 1235 61.17 -21.62 -39.68
CA GLN A 1235 62.22 -20.57 -39.62
C GLN A 1235 62.39 -19.81 -40.97
N ASP A 1236 62.43 -18.48 -41.03
CA ASP A 1236 62.27 -17.43 -39.99
C ASP A 1236 62.10 -16.02 -40.63
N ILE A 1237 61.85 -14.99 -39.80
CA ILE A 1237 62.38 -13.60 -39.94
C ILE A 1237 61.82 -12.59 -41.01
N LEU A 1238 61.44 -11.40 -40.48
CA LEU A 1238 61.38 -10.01 -41.03
C LEU A 1238 60.24 -9.47 -41.94
N MET A 1239 59.61 -8.41 -41.40
CA MET A 1239 59.11 -7.14 -42.00
C MET A 1239 58.01 -7.18 -43.09
N ASP A 1240 57.09 -6.21 -43.15
CA ASP A 1240 56.89 -5.00 -42.30
C ASP A 1240 55.68 -5.11 -41.35
#